data_AF-A0A8H7G769-F1
#
_entry.id   AF-A0A8H7G769-F1
#
_cell.length_a   1.000
_cell.length_b   1.000
_cell.length_c   1.000
_cell.angle_alpha   90.00
_cell.angle_beta   90.00
_cell.angle_gamma   90.00
#
_symmetry.space_group_name_H-M   'P 1'
#
loop_
_entity.id
_entity.type
_entity.pdbx_description
1 polymer ?
#
loop_
_entity_poly.entity_id
_entity_poly.type
_entity_poly.pdbx_seq_one_letter_code
_entity_poly.pdbx_strand_id
1 'polypeptide(L)'
;MASDSTNKRGSDGTAETSESKRVQIHAGGGNGGDLHWQLTPPTADTPPTYKAWEVDYKGNHAKVLLRTITNLFGSNEHAPYLVIVQSSGAGKSRCVYELGSSLPLISLNLREYSETSGFPARDTQICRLLHRGADESSRDDKRRLCAVFLAGVLEAALSIILENNLTDLDPSDWRGLLERNKQSFDERAAKRANELWEELSPDHEVIILYVLPAIQKLSSCFKDAPHLLLGIDEYHTLNFRHTTSKGSDEYTTYDALCDVLHYLRREKILIIFMSTTFKLGRLAPSIGEQHIKQHAPYVSLPFDVYDGGPIITEDELTLTDVCNTEFLCRFGRPLWYTRWKCGDAGVQRRIIDFAMLKLNTFASLQRISNGAKFAALSIRLLLTFEPDRHAPSVSTETYQEALGKELDQVASHMRVVHSVPEHCEYMRTGTPSEPILAEAAGQLLMREDQVKCLAEALNPLVGTGEPGKLAARLLFNLAHDATILGLESNGFENPIYARPIPFLDFFKNLFADQWSEAILDSTPVGGDSTPFKDAFTDCYVHFTHWAKIGDESCITTEALWKGLARGIAWQCCGNMLDIDLVIPMLVGKESKLGCDTVTALFVKIQSKSKGQIVTLRKDFASTLFQSGTHHPLVFLTMQLGMKLSEAKPLQETTAQTAIHQGRDSQNDSKDANITPAAGGGSLPLSRTSNHNRYDISAIGCSSRIYRAVKDEDKVHWRHILASQKLNDEHPFKGPGHLDLLLQSKPFFSNSSFGWGGNKADADRMIIDQNTLESDPEMVEETVAIGGVWDDEGILSEDDTFP
;
A
#
# COMPACT_ATOMS: atom_id res chain seq x y z
N MET A 1 22.26 6.69 68.11
CA MET A 1 22.62 5.99 69.36
C MET A 1 21.38 5.32 69.90
N ALA A 2 21.56 4.05 70.28
CA ALA A 2 20.69 3.12 71.01
C ALA A 2 19.84 3.81 72.12
N SER A 3 18.70 3.30 72.61
CA SER A 3 18.05 1.98 72.57
C SER A 3 16.74 2.06 73.38
N ASP A 4 15.84 1.08 73.15
CA ASP A 4 15.01 0.34 74.12
C ASP A 4 14.04 1.10 75.04
N SER A 5 12.80 0.68 75.31
CA SER A 5 12.11 -0.59 75.05
C SER A 5 10.63 -0.50 75.50
N THR A 6 9.80 -1.28 74.82
CA THR A 6 8.65 -2.06 75.33
C THR A 6 7.42 -1.40 76.02
N ASN A 7 6.32 -1.41 75.25
CA ASN A 7 5.12 -2.29 75.40
C ASN A 7 4.05 -1.97 76.48
N LYS A 8 2.84 -1.53 76.05
CA LYS A 8 1.52 -2.19 76.29
C LYS A 8 0.29 -1.28 76.01
N ARG A 9 -0.72 -1.89 75.35
CA ARG A 9 -2.20 -1.78 75.49
C ARG A 9 -2.85 -0.39 75.28
N GLY A 10 -3.98 -0.24 74.59
CA GLY A 10 -4.95 -1.15 73.99
C GLY A 10 -6.23 -0.36 73.69
N SER A 11 -7.14 -0.90 72.87
CA SER A 11 -8.61 -0.79 73.02
C SER A 11 -9.34 -1.32 71.79
N ASP A 12 -10.37 -2.11 72.09
CA ASP A 12 -11.50 -2.53 71.25
C ASP A 12 -12.22 -1.30 70.62
N GLY A 13 -13.04 -1.37 69.57
CA GLY A 13 -13.61 -2.47 68.80
C GLY A 13 -14.71 -1.91 67.87
N THR A 14 -14.86 -2.56 66.71
CA THR A 14 -16.05 -2.68 65.83
C THR A 14 -16.69 -1.45 65.17
N ALA A 15 -16.62 -1.40 63.83
CA ALA A 15 -17.80 -1.51 62.95
C ALA A 15 -17.36 -1.80 61.49
N GLU A 16 -18.14 -2.65 60.83
CA GLU A 16 -17.91 -3.31 59.53
C GLU A 16 -17.82 -2.36 58.32
N THR A 17 -17.02 -2.74 57.33
CA THR A 17 -17.34 -2.55 55.89
C THR A 17 -16.43 -3.45 55.04
N SER A 18 -17.04 -4.13 54.07
CA SER A 18 -16.44 -5.14 53.19
C SER A 18 -15.33 -4.55 52.30
N GLU A 19 -14.14 -5.11 52.40
CA GLU A 19 -12.91 -4.62 51.76
C GLU A 19 -12.53 -5.44 50.52
N SER A 20 -12.42 -4.75 49.39
CA SER A 20 -11.65 -5.16 48.21
C SER A 20 -10.20 -5.46 48.59
N LYS A 21 -9.66 -6.62 48.18
CA LYS A 21 -8.21 -6.86 48.27
C LYS A 21 -7.60 -7.22 46.92
N ARG A 22 -6.89 -6.22 46.38
CA ARG A 22 -5.66 -6.37 45.61
C ARG A 22 -4.74 -7.36 46.33
N VAL A 23 -4.18 -8.32 45.60
CA VAL A 23 -3.01 -9.09 46.04
C VAL A 23 -1.87 -8.80 45.08
N GLN A 24 -0.81 -8.23 45.65
CA GLN A 24 0.49 -7.99 45.01
C GLN A 24 1.18 -9.32 44.68
N ILE A 25 1.81 -9.36 43.52
CA ILE A 25 2.65 -10.45 43.04
C ILE A 25 4.01 -10.37 43.74
N HIS A 26 4.45 -11.47 44.35
CA HIS A 26 5.83 -11.70 44.75
C HIS A 26 6.45 -12.76 43.84
N ALA A 27 7.68 -12.46 43.38
CA ALA A 27 8.52 -13.36 42.63
C ALA A 27 9.08 -14.48 43.54
N GLY A 28 9.06 -15.71 43.04
CA GLY A 28 9.72 -16.88 43.62
C GLY A 28 9.76 -17.98 42.57
N GLY A 29 10.96 -18.45 42.22
CA GLY A 29 11.22 -19.30 41.07
C GLY A 29 10.91 -20.78 41.23
N GLY A 30 11.03 -21.49 40.09
CA GLY A 30 11.38 -22.91 40.01
C GLY A 30 10.24 -23.90 40.21
N ASN A 31 9.60 -24.32 39.11
CA ASN A 31 9.71 -25.70 38.64
C ASN A 31 9.10 -25.84 37.24
N GLY A 32 9.86 -26.50 36.36
CA GLY A 32 9.44 -26.85 35.02
C GLY A 32 8.25 -27.79 35.05
N GLY A 33 7.22 -27.43 34.29
CA GLY A 33 6.18 -28.34 33.84
C GLY A 33 6.24 -28.36 32.33
N ASP A 34 6.80 -29.43 31.78
CA ASP A 34 6.75 -29.77 30.36
C ASP A 34 5.29 -29.88 29.92
N LEU A 35 4.84 -28.95 29.08
CA LEU A 35 3.59 -29.09 28.36
C LEU A 35 3.82 -30.05 27.20
N HIS A 36 3.43 -31.30 27.42
CA HIS A 36 3.32 -32.35 26.42
C HIS A 36 2.42 -31.90 25.26
N TRP A 37 3.00 -31.73 24.06
CA TRP A 37 2.24 -31.47 22.84
C TRP A 37 2.01 -32.78 22.08
N GLN A 38 1.03 -33.57 22.54
CA GLN A 38 0.43 -34.60 21.69
C GLN A 38 -0.60 -33.95 20.76
N LEU A 39 -0.64 -34.39 19.50
CA LEU A 39 -1.65 -34.03 18.51
C LEU A 39 -3.04 -34.53 18.97
N THR A 40 -3.72 -33.73 19.79
CA THR A 40 -5.17 -33.82 20.02
C THR A 40 -5.93 -33.02 18.97
N PRO A 41 -7.10 -33.49 18.50
CA PRO A 41 -7.94 -32.73 17.57
C PRO A 41 -8.25 -31.34 18.14
N PRO A 42 -8.40 -30.30 17.28
CA PRO A 42 -8.52 -28.92 17.72
C PRO A 42 -9.67 -28.76 18.73
N THR A 43 -9.30 -28.50 19.98
CA THR A 43 -10.25 -28.12 21.04
C THR A 43 -10.77 -26.71 20.78
N ALA A 44 -11.83 -26.31 21.48
CA ALA A 44 -12.46 -25.00 21.36
C ALA A 44 -11.45 -23.82 21.49
N ASP A 45 -10.32 -24.03 22.18
CA ASP A 45 -9.28 -23.01 22.46
C ASP A 45 -8.14 -22.94 21.43
N THR A 46 -8.20 -23.71 20.35
CA THR A 46 -7.10 -23.74 19.36
C THR A 46 -7.07 -22.44 18.53
N PRO A 47 -5.91 -21.73 18.44
CA PRO A 47 -5.82 -20.46 17.72
C PRO A 47 -6.34 -20.58 16.27
N PRO A 48 -7.08 -19.58 15.76
CA PRO A 48 -7.63 -19.61 14.39
C PRO A 48 -6.59 -19.85 13.31
N THR A 49 -5.35 -19.40 13.53
CA THR A 49 -4.22 -19.60 12.61
C THR A 49 -3.88 -21.08 12.44
N TYR A 50 -4.05 -21.91 13.47
CA TYR A 50 -3.82 -23.36 13.40
C TYR A 50 -4.94 -24.05 12.63
N LYS A 51 -6.20 -23.76 12.96
CA LYS A 51 -7.36 -24.29 12.21
C LYS A 51 -7.30 -23.89 10.72
N ALA A 52 -6.87 -22.66 10.44
CA ALA A 52 -6.62 -22.19 9.08
C ALA A 52 -5.49 -22.95 8.35
N TRP A 53 -4.54 -23.54 9.08
CA TRP A 53 -3.55 -24.43 8.48
C TRP A 53 -4.13 -25.80 8.13
N GLU A 54 -5.22 -26.23 8.74
CA GLU A 54 -5.82 -27.53 8.42
C GLU A 54 -6.78 -27.47 7.22
N VAL A 55 -7.19 -26.28 6.78
CA VAL A 55 -8.09 -26.14 5.63
C VAL A 55 -7.42 -26.55 4.32
N ASP A 56 -8.21 -27.09 3.39
CA ASP A 56 -7.75 -27.48 2.06
C ASP A 56 -6.96 -26.37 1.37
N TYR A 57 -5.80 -26.72 0.80
CA TYR A 57 -5.06 -25.81 -0.06
C TYR A 57 -5.84 -25.53 -1.35
N LYS A 58 -6.00 -24.25 -1.71
CA LYS A 58 -6.72 -23.81 -2.92
C LYS A 58 -5.79 -23.07 -3.88
N GLY A 59 -6.07 -23.20 -5.18
CA GLY A 59 -5.25 -22.63 -6.25
C GLY A 59 -4.14 -23.57 -6.74
N ASN A 60 -3.32 -23.08 -7.68
CA ASN A 60 -2.27 -23.86 -8.34
C ASN A 60 -0.84 -23.37 -8.03
N HIS A 61 -0.66 -22.46 -7.07
CA HIS A 61 0.62 -21.80 -6.79
C HIS A 61 1.72 -22.78 -6.36
N ALA A 62 1.40 -23.80 -5.55
CA ALA A 62 2.35 -24.87 -5.22
C ALA A 62 2.81 -25.66 -6.47
N LYS A 63 1.90 -25.91 -7.43
CA LYS A 63 2.25 -26.57 -8.70
C LYS A 63 3.13 -25.68 -9.58
N VAL A 64 2.89 -24.36 -9.59
CA VAL A 64 3.75 -23.39 -10.29
C VAL A 64 5.13 -23.35 -9.66
N LEU A 65 5.22 -23.28 -8.33
CA LEU A 65 6.49 -23.33 -7.60
C LEU A 65 7.24 -24.65 -7.86
N LEU A 66 6.54 -25.79 -7.88
CA LEU A 66 7.13 -27.09 -8.22
C LEU A 66 7.79 -27.08 -9.62
N ARG A 67 7.11 -26.51 -10.61
CA ARG A 67 7.68 -26.36 -11.97
C ARG A 67 8.92 -25.48 -11.96
N THR A 68 8.88 -24.36 -11.22
CA THR A 68 10.03 -23.47 -11.07
C THR A 68 11.22 -24.18 -10.46
N ILE A 69 11.06 -24.85 -9.32
CA ILE A 69 12.17 -25.54 -8.64
C ILE A 69 12.69 -26.74 -9.44
N THR A 70 11.82 -27.43 -10.19
CA THR A 70 12.25 -28.55 -11.04
C THR A 70 13.21 -28.09 -12.13
N ASN A 71 13.01 -26.89 -12.67
CA ASN A 71 13.94 -26.28 -13.64
C ASN A 71 15.30 -25.89 -13.01
N LEU A 72 15.38 -25.81 -11.67
CA LEU A 72 16.63 -25.51 -10.97
C LEU A 72 17.47 -26.78 -10.73
N PHE A 73 16.85 -27.96 -10.75
CA PHE A 73 17.55 -29.22 -10.53
C PHE A 73 18.62 -29.47 -11.60
N GLY A 74 19.83 -29.83 -11.16
CA GLY A 74 20.96 -30.13 -12.05
C GLY A 74 21.68 -28.91 -12.64
N SER A 75 21.26 -27.67 -12.32
CA SER A 75 22.01 -26.46 -12.68
C SER A 75 23.27 -26.33 -11.83
N ASN A 76 24.45 -26.47 -12.46
CA ASN A 76 25.75 -26.26 -11.79
C ASN A 76 26.17 -24.77 -11.73
N GLU A 77 25.46 -23.89 -12.43
CA GLU A 77 25.77 -22.45 -12.54
C GLU A 77 25.15 -21.61 -11.41
N HIS A 78 24.14 -22.16 -10.73
CA HIS A 78 23.36 -21.45 -9.73
C HIS A 78 23.47 -22.06 -8.34
N ALA A 79 23.11 -21.26 -7.33
CA ALA A 79 23.12 -21.72 -5.95
C ALA A 79 22.05 -22.79 -5.71
N PRO A 80 22.29 -23.80 -4.86
CA PRO A 80 21.32 -24.86 -4.57
C PRO A 80 20.23 -24.40 -3.59
N TYR A 81 19.82 -23.14 -3.70
CA TYR A 81 18.76 -22.57 -2.90
C TYR A 81 17.92 -21.54 -3.67
N LEU A 82 16.66 -21.44 -3.29
CA LEU A 82 15.71 -20.43 -3.79
C LEU A 82 15.22 -19.59 -2.60
N VAL A 83 15.17 -18.28 -2.77
CA VAL A 83 14.59 -17.37 -1.77
C VAL A 83 13.15 -17.05 -2.17
N ILE A 84 12.21 -17.18 -1.23
CA ILE A 84 10.82 -16.71 -1.34
C ILE A 84 10.66 -15.49 -0.42
N VAL A 85 10.38 -14.33 -1.02
CA VAL A 85 10.20 -13.07 -0.29
C VAL A 85 8.79 -12.56 -0.52
N GLN A 86 8.04 -12.37 0.57
CA GLN A 86 6.74 -11.72 0.54
C GLN A 86 6.33 -11.29 1.94
N SER A 87 5.45 -10.30 2.04
CA SER A 87 4.85 -9.89 3.31
C SER A 87 4.07 -11.00 4.03
N SER A 88 3.76 -10.73 5.30
CA SER A 88 3.03 -11.64 6.19
C SER A 88 1.66 -12.00 5.60
N GLY A 89 1.21 -13.23 5.83
CA GLY A 89 -0.12 -13.70 5.41
C GLY A 89 -0.27 -14.16 3.96
N ALA A 90 0.75 -13.97 3.10
CA ALA A 90 0.68 -14.35 1.68
C ALA A 90 0.73 -15.87 1.41
N GLY A 91 0.87 -16.71 2.45
CA GLY A 91 0.87 -18.16 2.30
C GLY A 91 2.21 -18.78 1.88
N LYS A 92 3.35 -18.12 2.13
CA LYS A 92 4.71 -18.65 1.85
C LYS A 92 4.91 -20.07 2.39
N SER A 93 4.84 -20.23 3.71
CA SER A 93 5.08 -21.49 4.41
C SER A 93 4.06 -22.55 4.00
N ARG A 94 2.80 -22.15 3.78
CA ARG A 94 1.73 -23.06 3.32
C ARG A 94 1.96 -23.55 1.88
N CYS A 95 2.44 -22.68 1.00
CA CYS A 95 2.79 -23.04 -0.38
C CYS A 95 3.94 -24.04 -0.42
N VAL A 96 5.00 -23.82 0.38
CA VAL A 96 6.11 -24.77 0.50
C VAL A 96 5.67 -26.07 1.16
N TYR A 97 4.84 -26.01 2.20
CA TYR A 97 4.28 -27.21 2.84
C TYR A 97 3.48 -28.10 1.87
N GLU A 98 2.77 -27.49 0.93
CA GLU A 98 2.03 -28.21 -0.11
C GLU A 98 2.96 -28.93 -1.10
N LEU A 99 4.18 -28.42 -1.35
CA LEU A 99 5.18 -29.15 -2.14
C LEU A 99 5.57 -30.50 -1.52
N GLY A 100 5.39 -30.65 -0.20
CA GLY A 100 5.62 -31.89 0.52
C GLY A 100 4.74 -33.05 0.03
N SER A 101 3.64 -32.77 -0.69
CA SER A 101 2.85 -33.80 -1.39
C SER A 101 3.54 -34.37 -2.63
N SER A 102 4.59 -33.72 -3.14
CA SER A 102 5.24 -34.04 -4.43
C SER A 102 6.74 -34.32 -4.31
N LEU A 103 7.42 -33.73 -3.33
CA LEU A 103 8.84 -33.94 -3.06
C LEU A 103 9.07 -34.09 -1.55
N PRO A 104 10.03 -34.92 -1.11
CA PRO A 104 10.34 -35.07 0.31
C PRO A 104 10.78 -33.74 0.91
N LEU A 105 10.00 -33.22 1.87
CA LEU A 105 10.24 -31.92 2.49
C LEU A 105 10.60 -32.08 3.98
N ILE A 106 11.66 -31.41 4.39
CA ILE A 106 11.92 -31.06 5.79
C ILE A 106 11.62 -29.56 5.92
N SER A 107 10.55 -29.21 6.65
CA SER A 107 10.20 -27.81 6.89
C SER A 107 10.68 -27.40 8.27
N LEU A 108 11.39 -26.28 8.37
CA LEU A 108 11.89 -25.68 9.61
C LEU A 108 11.35 -24.25 9.74
N ASN A 109 11.11 -23.79 10.97
CA ASN A 109 10.76 -22.40 11.25
C ASN A 109 11.65 -21.83 12.37
N LEU A 110 12.37 -20.75 12.06
CA LEU A 110 13.37 -20.12 12.93
C LEU A 110 12.87 -18.83 13.58
N ARG A 111 11.54 -18.67 13.75
CA ARG A 111 10.92 -17.48 14.33
C ARG A 111 11.55 -17.07 15.67
N GLU A 112 11.61 -15.77 15.94
CA GLU A 112 12.15 -15.23 17.19
C GLU A 112 11.37 -15.65 18.44
N TYR A 113 12.04 -15.62 19.60
CA TYR A 113 11.46 -15.95 20.91
C TYR A 113 10.40 -14.97 21.42
N SER A 114 10.43 -13.74 20.92
CA SER A 114 9.43 -12.71 21.20
C SER A 114 8.08 -13.01 20.54
N GLU A 115 8.04 -13.80 19.45
CA GLU A 115 6.84 -14.02 18.66
C GLU A 115 6.16 -15.36 18.96
N THR A 116 5.01 -15.31 19.64
CA THR A 116 4.34 -16.52 20.16
C THR A 116 3.07 -16.93 19.41
N SER A 117 2.59 -16.14 18.44
CA SER A 117 1.26 -16.31 17.81
C SER A 117 1.28 -16.72 16.34
N GLY A 118 2.47 -16.86 15.74
CA GLY A 118 2.65 -17.25 14.33
C GLY A 118 2.58 -18.76 14.11
N PHE A 119 2.20 -19.17 12.90
CA PHE A 119 2.21 -20.56 12.45
C PHE A 119 2.87 -20.65 11.05
N PRO A 120 3.67 -21.70 10.72
CA PRO A 120 4.02 -22.87 11.53
C PRO A 120 4.78 -22.52 12.81
N ALA A 121 4.65 -23.36 13.84
CA ALA A 121 5.32 -23.16 15.11
C ALA A 121 6.84 -23.26 14.96
N ARG A 122 7.58 -22.64 15.88
CA ARG A 122 9.04 -22.62 15.87
C ARG A 122 9.65 -23.96 16.24
N ASP A 123 10.70 -24.34 15.51
CA ASP A 123 11.65 -25.40 15.88
C ASP A 123 12.62 -24.88 16.93
N THR A 124 12.28 -25.05 18.22
CA THR A 124 12.92 -24.32 19.32
C THR A 124 14.36 -24.74 19.55
N GLN A 125 14.67 -26.04 19.45
CA GLN A 125 16.03 -26.54 19.70
C GLN A 125 16.96 -26.23 18.54
N ILE A 126 16.51 -26.42 17.29
CA ILE A 126 17.24 -26.02 16.09
C ILE A 126 17.45 -24.50 16.06
N CYS A 127 16.43 -23.71 16.40
CA CYS A 127 16.55 -22.26 16.50
C CYS A 127 17.62 -21.88 17.54
N ARG A 128 17.61 -22.48 18.73
CA ARG A 128 18.64 -22.26 19.77
C ARG A 128 20.05 -22.61 19.25
N LEU A 129 20.20 -23.73 18.56
CA LEU A 129 21.48 -24.16 17.97
C LEU A 129 22.02 -23.12 16.98
N LEU A 130 21.21 -22.68 16.02
CA LEU A 130 21.66 -21.75 14.99
C LEU A 130 21.92 -20.34 15.53
N HIS A 131 21.19 -19.91 16.56
CA HIS A 131 21.41 -18.61 17.20
C HIS A 131 22.68 -18.57 18.04
N ARG A 132 23.19 -19.72 18.53
CA ARG A 132 24.55 -19.80 19.12
C ARG A 132 25.62 -19.30 18.14
N GLY A 133 25.43 -19.51 16.84
CA GLY A 133 26.34 -19.03 15.79
C GLY A 133 26.53 -17.51 15.74
N ALA A 134 25.61 -16.74 16.32
CA ALA A 134 25.76 -15.30 16.45
C ALA A 134 26.82 -14.90 17.49
N ASP A 135 27.12 -15.79 18.45
CA ASP A 135 28.18 -15.61 19.46
C ASP A 135 29.53 -16.15 18.97
N GLU A 136 29.55 -16.96 17.91
CA GLU A 136 30.77 -17.54 17.34
C GLU A 136 31.57 -16.46 16.59
N SER A 137 32.85 -16.30 16.97
CA SER A 137 33.67 -15.19 16.51
C SER A 137 34.36 -15.43 15.15
N SER A 138 34.62 -16.69 14.79
CA SER A 138 35.37 -17.03 13.56
C SER A 138 34.46 -17.44 12.39
N ARG A 139 34.95 -17.22 11.16
CA ARG A 139 34.29 -17.68 9.93
C ARG A 139 34.13 -19.21 9.92
N ASP A 140 35.16 -19.91 10.37
CA ASP A 140 35.24 -21.37 10.36
C ASP A 140 34.28 -21.99 11.37
N ASP A 141 34.12 -21.40 12.55
CA ASP A 141 33.15 -21.86 13.56
C ASP A 141 31.71 -21.73 13.05
N LYS A 142 31.37 -20.62 12.37
CA LYS A 142 30.05 -20.44 11.75
C LYS A 142 29.79 -21.46 10.64
N ARG A 143 30.78 -21.74 9.79
CA ARG A 143 30.68 -22.76 8.74
C ARG A 143 30.52 -24.15 9.33
N ARG A 144 31.33 -24.49 10.34
CA ARG A 144 31.22 -25.76 11.07
C ARG A 144 29.84 -25.91 11.70
N LEU A 145 29.31 -24.86 12.31
CA LEU A 145 27.96 -24.87 12.91
C LEU A 145 26.90 -25.20 11.86
N CYS A 146 26.98 -24.58 10.68
CA CYS A 146 26.08 -24.85 9.57
C CYS A 146 26.21 -26.29 9.05
N ALA A 147 27.43 -26.82 8.98
CA ALA A 147 27.67 -28.21 8.56
C ALA A 147 27.09 -29.22 9.57
N VAL A 148 27.32 -29.05 10.87
CA VAL A 148 26.76 -29.95 11.90
C VAL A 148 25.24 -29.80 12.01
N PHE A 149 24.70 -28.59 11.77
CA PHE A 149 23.26 -28.37 11.66
C PHE A 149 22.65 -29.19 10.52
N LEU A 150 23.21 -29.12 9.30
CA LEU A 150 22.72 -29.90 8.16
C LEU A 150 22.81 -31.39 8.42
N ALA A 151 23.94 -31.86 8.97
CA ALA A 151 24.11 -33.26 9.35
C ALA A 151 23.05 -33.70 10.38
N GLY A 152 22.88 -32.94 11.45
CA GLY A 152 21.89 -33.23 12.50
C GLY A 152 20.46 -33.30 11.96
N VAL A 153 20.06 -32.35 11.11
CA VAL A 153 18.73 -32.32 10.47
C VAL A 153 18.49 -33.53 9.57
N LEU A 154 19.46 -33.86 8.71
CA LEU A 154 19.35 -34.97 7.76
C LEU A 154 19.38 -36.32 8.47
N GLU A 155 20.27 -36.50 9.45
CA GLU A 155 20.37 -37.74 10.23
C GLU A 155 19.16 -37.93 11.15
N ALA A 156 18.59 -36.87 11.72
CA ALA A 156 17.34 -36.95 12.47
C ALA A 156 16.19 -37.42 11.57
N ALA A 157 16.06 -36.86 10.36
CA ALA A 157 15.06 -37.31 9.40
C ALA A 157 15.25 -38.79 9.02
N LEU A 158 16.50 -39.19 8.73
CA LEU A 158 16.84 -40.57 8.42
C LEU A 158 16.52 -41.51 9.59
N SER A 159 16.80 -41.11 10.84
CA SER A 159 16.52 -41.93 12.03
C SER A 159 15.04 -42.25 12.16
N ILE A 160 14.15 -41.28 11.88
CA ILE A 160 12.70 -41.46 11.93
C ILE A 160 12.26 -42.49 10.88
N ILE A 161 12.81 -42.43 9.66
CA ILE A 161 12.49 -43.39 8.59
C ILE A 161 12.95 -44.80 8.96
N LEU A 162 14.20 -44.93 9.44
CA LEU A 162 14.80 -46.21 9.78
C LEU A 162 14.11 -46.89 10.95
N GLU A 163 13.73 -46.15 12.00
CA GLU A 163 12.98 -46.67 13.15
C GLU A 163 11.62 -47.24 12.77
N ASN A 164 11.01 -46.71 11.70
CA ASN A 164 9.72 -47.18 11.19
C ASN A 164 9.86 -48.26 10.10
N ASN A 165 11.09 -48.69 9.76
CA ASN A 165 11.39 -49.66 8.69
C ASN A 165 10.73 -49.32 7.34
N LEU A 166 10.70 -48.03 7.00
CA LEU A 166 10.02 -47.56 5.79
C LEU A 166 10.96 -47.57 4.58
N THR A 167 10.45 -48.03 3.43
CA THR A 167 11.13 -48.05 2.12
C THR A 167 10.13 -47.65 1.03
N ASP A 168 10.61 -47.18 -0.12
CA ASP A 168 9.79 -46.69 -1.25
C ASP A 168 8.72 -45.66 -0.82
N LEU A 169 9.10 -44.76 0.10
CA LEU A 169 8.22 -43.76 0.69
C LEU A 169 7.62 -42.82 -0.37
N ASP A 170 6.32 -42.56 -0.25
CA ASP A 170 5.68 -41.42 -0.91
C ASP A 170 5.98 -40.13 -0.13
N PRO A 171 6.28 -39.00 -0.81
CA PRO A 171 6.49 -37.71 -0.16
C PRO A 171 5.36 -37.30 0.80
N SER A 172 4.09 -37.61 0.47
CA SER A 172 2.93 -37.28 1.29
C SER A 172 2.92 -38.04 2.61
N ASP A 173 3.32 -39.31 2.58
CA ASP A 173 3.43 -40.16 3.77
C ASP A 173 4.55 -39.66 4.69
N TRP A 174 5.69 -39.30 4.10
CA TRP A 174 6.79 -38.66 4.83
C TRP A 174 6.37 -37.36 5.49
N ARG A 175 5.66 -36.48 4.77
CA ARG A 175 5.15 -35.23 5.35
C ARG A 175 4.28 -35.51 6.56
N GLY A 176 3.33 -36.45 6.47
CA GLY A 176 2.48 -36.83 7.60
C GLY A 176 3.26 -37.44 8.77
N LEU A 177 4.30 -38.23 8.48
CA LEU A 177 5.17 -38.81 9.49
C LEU A 177 6.01 -37.76 10.22
N LEU A 178 6.64 -36.84 9.48
CA LEU A 178 7.45 -35.77 10.05
C LEU A 178 6.61 -34.84 10.91
N GLU A 179 5.39 -34.49 10.47
CA GLU A 179 4.47 -33.65 11.25
C GLU A 179 4.12 -34.31 12.59
N ARG A 180 3.81 -35.61 12.60
CA ARG A 180 3.54 -36.36 13.85
C ARG A 180 4.73 -36.45 14.79
N ASN A 181 5.95 -36.36 14.26
CA ASN A 181 7.20 -36.47 15.02
C ASN A 181 7.93 -35.13 15.16
N LYS A 182 7.28 -34.00 14.84
CA LYS A 182 7.95 -32.69 14.68
C LYS A 182 8.76 -32.26 15.90
N GLN A 183 8.22 -32.44 17.11
CA GLN A 183 8.92 -32.12 18.36
C GLN A 183 10.14 -33.03 18.58
N SER A 184 9.97 -34.35 18.44
CA SER A 184 11.09 -35.29 18.61
C SER A 184 12.17 -35.08 17.54
N PHE A 185 11.76 -34.74 16.32
CA PHE A 185 12.66 -34.37 15.23
C PHE A 185 13.52 -33.15 15.59
N ASP A 186 12.92 -32.06 16.09
CA ASP A 186 13.63 -30.85 16.53
C ASP A 186 14.69 -31.16 17.61
N GLU A 187 14.29 -31.93 18.63
CA GLU A 187 15.18 -32.35 19.72
C GLU A 187 16.33 -33.25 19.23
N ARG A 188 16.03 -34.25 18.40
CA ARG A 188 17.03 -35.18 17.83
C ARG A 188 18.03 -34.45 16.94
N ALA A 189 17.54 -33.57 16.06
CA ALA A 189 18.39 -32.82 15.13
C ALA A 189 19.38 -31.93 15.89
N ALA A 190 18.89 -31.17 16.87
CA ALA A 190 19.75 -30.31 17.68
C ALA A 190 20.72 -31.12 18.56
N LYS A 191 20.27 -32.22 19.16
CA LYS A 191 21.14 -33.10 19.95
C LYS A 191 22.28 -33.65 19.08
N ARG A 192 21.95 -34.22 17.91
CA ARG A 192 22.94 -34.82 17.01
C ARG A 192 23.94 -33.79 16.50
N ALA A 193 23.49 -32.58 16.17
CA ALA A 193 24.37 -31.49 15.77
C ALA A 193 25.37 -31.10 16.88
N ASN A 194 24.92 -31.06 18.14
CA ASN A 194 25.81 -30.78 19.28
C ASN A 194 26.82 -31.90 19.53
N GLU A 195 26.44 -33.17 19.36
CA GLU A 195 27.39 -34.30 19.44
C GLU A 195 28.51 -34.16 18.39
N LEU A 196 28.14 -33.90 17.13
CA LEU A 196 29.10 -33.69 16.04
C LEU A 196 29.98 -32.45 16.26
N TRP A 197 29.43 -31.41 16.89
CA TRP A 197 30.19 -30.22 17.27
C TRP A 197 31.29 -30.52 18.29
N GLU A 198 31.11 -31.48 19.18
CA GLU A 198 32.16 -31.89 20.13
C GLU A 198 33.17 -32.88 19.50
N GLU A 199 32.73 -33.68 18.52
CA GLU A 199 33.54 -34.77 17.94
C GLU A 199 34.52 -34.33 16.83
N LEU A 200 34.16 -33.37 15.97
CA LEU A 200 34.84 -33.15 14.68
C LEU A 200 35.26 -31.71 14.45
N SER A 201 36.52 -31.42 14.18
CA SER A 201 37.03 -30.04 14.15
C SER A 201 36.75 -29.22 12.88
N PRO A 202 36.75 -29.75 11.63
CA PRO A 202 36.50 -28.92 10.44
C PRO A 202 35.18 -29.23 9.69
N ASP A 203 34.57 -28.22 9.07
CA ASP A 203 33.30 -28.30 8.35
C ASP A 203 33.30 -29.29 7.16
N HIS A 204 34.38 -29.31 6.37
CA HIS A 204 34.50 -30.22 5.22
C HIS A 204 34.44 -31.70 5.62
N GLU A 205 34.97 -32.06 6.80
CA GLU A 205 34.92 -33.43 7.31
C GLU A 205 33.48 -33.81 7.69
N VAL A 206 32.76 -32.89 8.35
CA VAL A 206 31.33 -33.07 8.64
C VAL A 206 30.52 -33.25 7.36
N ILE A 207 30.80 -32.44 6.33
CA ILE A 207 30.10 -32.52 5.05
C ILE A 207 30.34 -33.88 4.39
N ILE A 208 31.59 -34.30 4.25
CA ILE A 208 31.97 -35.53 3.54
C ILE A 208 31.49 -36.78 4.27
N LEU A 209 31.64 -36.82 5.60
CA LEU A 209 31.36 -38.02 6.40
C LEU A 209 29.89 -38.16 6.79
N TYR A 210 29.14 -37.06 6.91
CA TYR A 210 27.77 -37.10 7.47
C TYR A 210 26.74 -36.48 6.54
N VAL A 211 26.97 -35.27 6.00
CA VAL A 211 25.96 -34.58 5.18
C VAL A 211 25.73 -35.30 3.83
N LEU A 212 26.80 -35.55 3.06
CA LEU A 212 26.67 -36.20 1.75
C LEU A 212 26.08 -37.62 1.85
N PRO A 213 26.55 -38.49 2.76
CA PRO A 213 25.95 -39.82 2.91
C PRO A 213 24.51 -39.76 3.40
N ALA A 214 24.15 -38.81 4.27
CA ALA A 214 22.78 -38.66 4.74
C ALA A 214 21.84 -38.22 3.60
N ILE A 215 22.25 -37.29 2.72
CA ILE A 215 21.46 -36.90 1.53
C ILE A 215 21.21 -38.11 0.63
N GLN A 216 22.25 -38.88 0.31
CA GLN A 216 22.15 -40.03 -0.59
C GLN A 216 21.24 -41.12 -0.01
N LYS A 217 21.43 -41.46 1.27
CA LYS A 217 20.59 -42.44 1.98
C LYS A 217 19.15 -41.98 2.08
N LEU A 218 18.93 -40.72 2.49
CA LEU A 218 17.59 -40.17 2.65
C LEU A 218 16.85 -40.15 1.31
N SER A 219 17.48 -39.67 0.24
CA SER A 219 16.91 -39.71 -1.13
C SER A 219 16.57 -41.14 -1.55
N SER A 220 17.42 -42.12 -1.27
CA SER A 220 17.17 -43.53 -1.62
C SER A 220 16.02 -44.20 -0.87
N CYS A 221 15.54 -43.61 0.24
CA CYS A 221 14.37 -44.13 0.97
C CYS A 221 13.04 -43.85 0.24
N PHE A 222 13.05 -42.93 -0.74
CA PHE A 222 11.88 -42.52 -1.50
C PHE A 222 11.90 -43.14 -2.90
N LYS A 223 10.69 -43.31 -3.45
CA LYS A 223 10.52 -43.81 -4.81
C LYS A 223 11.25 -42.93 -5.84
N ASP A 224 11.97 -43.57 -6.77
CA ASP A 224 12.76 -42.93 -7.84
C ASP A 224 13.94 -42.05 -7.35
N ALA A 225 14.26 -42.09 -6.05
CA ALA A 225 15.30 -41.30 -5.41
C ALA A 225 15.26 -39.81 -5.84
N PRO A 226 14.20 -39.07 -5.46
CA PRO A 226 13.96 -37.71 -5.91
C PRO A 226 14.91 -36.71 -5.23
N HIS A 227 14.84 -35.45 -5.66
CA HIS A 227 15.48 -34.35 -4.93
C HIS A 227 14.76 -34.11 -3.60
N LEU A 228 15.55 -33.85 -2.56
CA LEU A 228 15.09 -33.47 -1.23
C LEU A 228 14.88 -31.96 -1.15
N LEU A 229 13.88 -31.52 -0.39
CA LEU A 229 13.63 -30.12 -0.07
C LEU A 229 13.89 -29.84 1.40
N LEU A 230 14.63 -28.77 1.68
CA LEU A 230 14.77 -28.19 3.03
C LEU A 230 14.18 -26.78 3.02
N GLY A 231 12.98 -26.61 3.58
CA GLY A 231 12.35 -25.31 3.74
C GLY A 231 12.78 -24.66 5.07
N ILE A 232 13.31 -23.44 5.04
CA ILE A 232 13.69 -22.68 6.23
C ILE A 232 12.89 -21.38 6.25
N ASP A 233 11.91 -21.33 7.16
CA ASP A 233 11.05 -20.17 7.37
C ASP A 233 11.64 -19.22 8.42
N GLU A 234 11.37 -17.92 8.26
CA GLU A 234 11.96 -16.83 9.03
C GLU A 234 13.51 -16.85 9.03
N TYR A 235 14.13 -17.21 7.90
CA TYR A 235 15.60 -17.37 7.81
C TYR A 235 16.38 -16.08 8.11
N HIS A 236 15.72 -14.93 8.05
CA HIS A 236 16.35 -13.63 8.29
C HIS A 236 16.92 -13.49 9.69
N THR A 237 16.47 -14.30 10.64
CA THR A 237 17.07 -14.38 11.99
C THR A 237 18.54 -14.78 11.96
N LEU A 238 19.00 -15.45 10.90
CA LEU A 238 20.40 -15.81 10.69
C LEU A 238 21.29 -14.63 10.23
N ASN A 239 20.70 -13.46 9.96
CA ASN A 239 21.42 -12.26 9.54
C ASN A 239 21.85 -11.35 10.71
N PHE A 240 21.45 -11.65 11.96
CA PHE A 240 21.75 -10.80 13.12
C PHE A 240 23.18 -11.00 13.66
N ARG A 241 23.74 -9.94 14.26
CA ARG A 241 24.97 -9.94 15.07
C ARG A 241 24.59 -9.76 16.54
N HIS A 242 25.14 -10.56 17.46
CA HIS A 242 25.31 -10.08 18.83
C HIS A 242 26.58 -9.23 18.88
N THR A 243 26.43 -7.93 19.14
CA THR A 243 27.49 -6.91 19.05
C THR A 243 28.67 -7.17 19.98
N THR A 244 29.92 -7.04 19.48
CA THR A 244 31.01 -6.38 20.27
C THR A 244 32.17 -5.77 19.44
N SER A 245 32.45 -6.12 18.19
CA SER A 245 33.59 -5.52 17.45
C SER A 245 33.16 -4.70 16.23
N LYS A 246 33.35 -3.38 16.32
CA LYS A 246 33.38 -2.48 15.16
C LYS A 246 34.65 -2.79 14.36
N GLY A 247 34.52 -3.30 13.14
CA GLY A 247 35.60 -3.20 12.14
C GLY A 247 35.99 -4.44 11.33
N SER A 248 35.37 -5.61 11.49
CA SER A 248 35.65 -6.78 10.62
C SER A 248 34.46 -7.15 9.72
N ASP A 249 34.79 -7.74 8.56
CA ASP A 249 33.89 -8.10 7.45
C ASP A 249 32.57 -8.75 7.87
N GLU A 250 31.56 -8.54 7.03
CA GLU A 250 30.12 -8.68 7.25
C GLU A 250 29.57 -10.12 7.40
N TYR A 251 30.39 -11.09 7.79
CA TYR A 251 30.08 -12.53 7.68
C TYR A 251 29.13 -13.05 8.79
N THR A 252 27.92 -13.42 8.38
CA THR A 252 26.80 -13.89 9.22
C THR A 252 26.64 -15.41 9.18
N THR A 253 25.80 -15.97 10.05
CA THR A 253 25.42 -17.40 10.00
C THR A 253 24.73 -17.74 8.67
N TYR A 254 23.96 -16.81 8.10
CA TYR A 254 23.39 -16.98 6.76
C TYR A 254 24.47 -17.12 5.67
N ASP A 255 25.50 -16.27 5.70
CA ASP A 255 26.60 -16.33 4.73
C ASP A 255 27.38 -17.66 4.87
N ALA A 256 27.58 -18.10 6.12
CA ALA A 256 28.18 -19.40 6.42
C ALA A 256 27.35 -20.59 5.91
N LEU A 257 26.03 -20.52 6.07
CA LEU A 257 25.13 -21.53 5.54
C LEU A 257 25.21 -21.56 4.01
N CYS A 258 25.19 -20.42 3.34
CA CYS A 258 25.33 -20.33 1.88
C CYS A 258 26.67 -20.94 1.39
N ASP A 259 27.78 -20.66 2.09
CA ASP A 259 29.08 -21.24 1.78
C ASP A 259 29.08 -22.78 1.93
N VAL A 260 28.48 -23.31 2.98
CA VAL A 260 28.35 -24.76 3.18
C VAL A 260 27.47 -25.38 2.10
N LEU A 261 26.36 -24.74 1.76
CA LEU A 261 25.44 -25.19 0.71
C LEU A 261 26.11 -25.23 -0.66
N HIS A 262 27.11 -24.38 -0.94
CA HIS A 262 27.88 -24.43 -2.18
C HIS A 262 28.47 -25.83 -2.47
N TYR A 263 28.95 -26.52 -1.42
CA TYR A 263 29.51 -27.87 -1.55
C TYR A 263 28.46 -28.90 -1.96
N LEU A 264 27.17 -28.61 -1.79
CA LEU A 264 26.04 -29.50 -2.08
C LEU A 264 25.43 -29.26 -3.47
N ARG A 265 25.98 -28.37 -4.31
CA ARG A 265 25.39 -27.98 -5.61
C ARG A 265 25.18 -29.13 -6.61
N ARG A 266 25.88 -30.26 -6.43
CA ARG A 266 25.77 -31.46 -7.29
C ARG A 266 24.90 -32.55 -6.68
N GLU A 267 24.42 -32.33 -5.46
CA GLU A 267 23.65 -33.32 -4.72
C GLU A 267 22.15 -33.12 -4.93
N LYS A 268 21.38 -34.16 -4.63
CA LYS A 268 19.92 -34.17 -4.77
C LYS A 268 19.22 -33.44 -3.62
N ILE A 269 19.58 -32.18 -3.36
CA ILE A 269 18.98 -31.34 -2.33
C ILE A 269 18.82 -29.89 -2.82
N LEU A 270 17.67 -29.29 -2.52
CA LEU A 270 17.39 -27.87 -2.76
C LEU A 270 16.86 -27.22 -1.48
N ILE A 271 17.38 -26.05 -1.15
CA ILE A 271 16.98 -25.30 0.04
C ILE A 271 16.02 -24.18 -0.36
N ILE A 272 14.93 -23.98 0.38
CA ILE A 272 13.98 -22.89 0.16
C ILE A 272 13.99 -21.98 1.39
N PHE A 273 14.55 -20.79 1.23
CA PHE A 273 14.56 -19.74 2.26
C PHE A 273 13.29 -18.90 2.17
N MET A 274 12.54 -18.74 3.27
CA MET A 274 11.31 -17.92 3.30
C MET A 274 11.43 -16.79 4.32
N SER A 275 11.08 -15.57 3.92
CA SER A 275 11.11 -14.41 4.82
C SER A 275 10.15 -13.29 4.40
N THR A 276 9.83 -12.41 5.36
CA THR A 276 9.20 -11.11 5.14
C THR A 276 10.22 -9.98 4.98
N THR A 277 11.44 -10.17 5.51
CA THR A 277 12.56 -9.22 5.41
C THR A 277 13.60 -9.73 4.42
N PHE A 278 14.25 -8.83 3.70
CA PHE A 278 15.19 -9.17 2.65
C PHE A 278 16.29 -8.12 2.51
N LYS A 279 17.54 -8.54 2.25
CA LYS A 279 18.67 -7.64 2.00
C LYS A 279 19.07 -7.72 0.53
N LEU A 280 18.53 -6.82 -0.30
CA LEU A 280 18.79 -6.73 -1.75
C LEU A 280 20.29 -6.75 -2.09
N GLY A 281 21.10 -5.96 -1.39
CA GLY A 281 22.55 -5.85 -1.64
C GLY A 281 23.36 -7.13 -1.41
N ARG A 282 22.81 -8.16 -0.75
CA ARG A 282 23.51 -9.45 -0.54
C ARG A 282 23.26 -10.48 -1.64
N LEU A 283 22.25 -10.27 -2.48
CA LEU A 283 22.02 -11.13 -3.65
C LEU A 283 22.54 -10.50 -4.95
N ALA A 284 22.83 -9.20 -4.95
CA ALA A 284 23.44 -8.54 -6.09
C ALA A 284 24.87 -9.07 -6.31
N PRO A 285 25.26 -9.43 -7.55
CA PRO A 285 26.61 -9.91 -7.83
C PRO A 285 27.64 -8.80 -7.56
N SER A 286 28.52 -8.99 -6.59
CA SER A 286 29.65 -8.08 -6.33
C SER A 286 30.60 -8.08 -7.53
N ILE A 287 30.98 -6.89 -7.99
CA ILE A 287 31.97 -6.72 -9.06
C ILE A 287 33.33 -7.23 -8.55
N GLY A 288 33.77 -8.41 -9.01
CA GLY A 288 35.17 -8.86 -8.86
C GLY A 288 35.40 -10.20 -8.17
N GLU A 289 34.37 -10.87 -7.62
CA GLU A 289 34.51 -12.20 -7.01
C GLU A 289 33.73 -13.26 -7.81
N GLN A 290 34.27 -14.47 -7.95
CA GLN A 290 33.63 -15.61 -8.63
C GLN A 290 32.45 -16.16 -7.81
N HIS A 291 31.44 -15.33 -7.55
CA HIS A 291 30.23 -15.73 -6.84
C HIS A 291 29.29 -16.51 -7.78
N ILE A 292 28.69 -17.56 -7.22
CA ILE A 292 27.64 -18.35 -7.88
C ILE A 292 26.47 -17.42 -8.21
N LYS A 293 25.85 -17.61 -9.38
CA LYS A 293 24.64 -16.87 -9.71
C LYS A 293 23.51 -17.28 -8.76
N GLN A 294 23.00 -16.32 -8.01
CA GLN A 294 21.83 -16.55 -7.19
C GLN A 294 20.56 -16.47 -8.06
N HIS A 295 19.52 -17.19 -7.66
CA HIS A 295 18.22 -17.08 -8.31
C HIS A 295 17.51 -15.80 -7.87
N ALA A 296 16.83 -15.15 -8.81
CA ALA A 296 15.91 -14.07 -8.47
C ALA A 296 14.87 -14.60 -7.45
N PRO A 297 14.56 -13.82 -6.38
CA PRO A 297 13.58 -14.23 -5.40
C PRO A 297 12.22 -14.55 -6.02
N TYR A 298 11.60 -15.63 -5.56
CA TYR A 298 10.26 -16.04 -5.96
C TYR A 298 9.21 -15.26 -5.15
N VAL A 299 8.27 -14.63 -5.85
CA VAL A 299 7.25 -13.73 -5.25
C VAL A 299 5.80 -14.12 -5.60
N SER A 300 5.61 -15.05 -6.53
CA SER A 300 4.31 -15.43 -7.10
C SER A 300 3.49 -16.32 -6.16
N LEU A 301 2.77 -15.68 -5.22
CA LEU A 301 1.99 -16.33 -4.17
C LEU A 301 0.48 -16.06 -4.31
N PRO A 302 -0.38 -16.89 -3.68
CA PRO A 302 -1.83 -16.78 -3.78
C PRO A 302 -2.39 -15.40 -3.40
N PHE A 303 -3.37 -14.95 -4.18
CA PHE A 303 -4.16 -13.75 -3.94
C PHE A 303 -5.60 -13.97 -4.45
N ASP A 304 -6.60 -13.43 -3.75
CA ASP A 304 -8.05 -13.62 -4.00
C ASP A 304 -8.45 -15.11 -4.10
N VAL A 305 -7.89 -15.94 -3.23
CA VAL A 305 -8.19 -17.38 -3.21
C VAL A 305 -9.27 -17.68 -2.16
N TYR A 306 -10.38 -18.25 -2.63
CA TYR A 306 -11.58 -18.56 -1.87
C TYR A 306 -12.11 -19.97 -2.26
N ASP A 307 -12.93 -20.59 -1.42
CA ASP A 307 -13.37 -21.99 -1.55
C ASP A 307 -14.77 -22.20 -2.12
N GLY A 308 -15.51 -21.12 -2.44
CA GLY A 308 -16.89 -21.16 -2.95
C GLY A 308 -17.08 -20.72 -4.40
N GLY A 309 -16.04 -20.81 -5.24
CA GLY A 309 -16.13 -20.40 -6.66
C GLY A 309 -15.83 -18.91 -6.86
N PRO A 310 -16.44 -18.24 -7.87
CA PRO A 310 -16.30 -16.79 -8.05
C PRO A 310 -16.74 -16.05 -6.77
N ILE A 311 -15.97 -15.04 -6.34
CA ILE A 311 -16.32 -14.25 -5.14
C ILE A 311 -17.64 -13.49 -5.35
N ILE A 312 -17.91 -13.06 -6.58
CA ILE A 312 -19.13 -12.37 -6.99
C ILE A 312 -19.53 -12.78 -8.41
N THR A 313 -20.83 -12.85 -8.64
CA THR A 313 -21.47 -13.00 -9.95
C THR A 313 -22.39 -11.81 -10.19
N GLU A 314 -22.54 -11.42 -11.45
CA GLU A 314 -23.46 -10.35 -11.86
C GLU A 314 -24.91 -10.66 -11.43
N ASP A 315 -25.63 -9.62 -10.99
CA ASP A 315 -27.05 -9.68 -10.60
C ASP A 315 -27.39 -10.67 -9.47
N GLU A 316 -26.41 -10.99 -8.60
CA GLU A 316 -26.62 -11.84 -7.42
C GLU A 316 -26.65 -11.05 -6.10
N LEU A 317 -25.69 -10.15 -5.90
CA LEU A 317 -25.47 -9.44 -4.63
C LEU A 317 -25.82 -7.96 -4.73
N THR A 318 -26.30 -7.39 -3.62
CA THR A 318 -26.52 -5.94 -3.46
C THR A 318 -25.26 -5.25 -2.91
N LEU A 319 -25.27 -3.92 -2.87
CA LEU A 319 -24.19 -3.15 -2.24
C LEU A 319 -24.07 -3.46 -0.73
N THR A 320 -25.20 -3.68 -0.06
CA THR A 320 -25.21 -4.05 1.36
C THR A 320 -24.52 -5.39 1.62
N ASP A 321 -24.68 -6.37 0.71
CA ASP A 321 -24.08 -7.70 0.83
C ASP A 321 -22.55 -7.67 0.67
N VAL A 322 -22.02 -6.75 -0.14
CA VAL A 322 -20.58 -6.66 -0.41
C VAL A 322 -19.83 -5.75 0.59
N CYS A 323 -20.56 -4.97 1.37
CA CYS A 323 -20.01 -4.04 2.36
C CYS A 323 -19.83 -4.65 3.76
N ASN A 324 -20.14 -5.94 3.98
CA ASN A 324 -19.95 -6.58 5.27
C ASN A 324 -18.56 -7.21 5.45
N THR A 325 -18.14 -7.37 6.71
CA THR A 325 -16.81 -7.87 7.07
C THR A 325 -16.49 -9.25 6.49
N GLU A 326 -17.46 -10.15 6.40
CA GLU A 326 -17.26 -11.48 5.80
C GLU A 326 -16.83 -11.36 4.33
N PHE A 327 -17.55 -10.54 3.57
CA PHE A 327 -17.29 -10.34 2.15
C PHE A 327 -15.92 -9.70 1.92
N LEU A 328 -15.57 -8.67 2.69
CA LEU A 328 -14.25 -8.01 2.59
C LEU A 328 -13.09 -8.99 2.80
N CYS A 329 -13.26 -9.98 3.68
CA CYS A 329 -12.23 -10.97 3.98
C CYS A 329 -11.96 -11.94 2.82
N ARG A 330 -12.84 -12.05 1.82
CA ARG A 330 -12.68 -12.95 0.67
C ARG A 330 -11.63 -12.46 -0.33
N PHE A 331 -11.29 -11.17 -0.29
CA PHE A 331 -10.27 -10.57 -1.14
C PHE A 331 -8.92 -10.49 -0.43
N GLY A 332 -7.87 -10.42 -1.23
CA GLY A 332 -6.51 -10.23 -0.79
C GLY A 332 -5.78 -11.52 -0.49
N ARG A 333 -4.92 -11.49 0.51
CA ARG A 333 -4.17 -12.66 0.94
C ARG A 333 -5.07 -13.71 1.62
N PRO A 334 -4.73 -15.01 1.52
CA PRO A 334 -5.49 -16.07 2.18
C PRO A 334 -5.68 -15.88 3.69
N LEU A 335 -4.74 -15.17 4.35
CA LEU A 335 -4.79 -14.85 5.79
C LEU A 335 -6.17 -14.36 6.26
N TRP A 336 -6.83 -13.48 5.51
CA TRP A 336 -8.06 -12.83 5.94
C TRP A 336 -9.22 -13.82 5.98
N TYR A 337 -9.51 -14.44 4.83
CA TYR A 337 -10.61 -15.38 4.69
C TYR A 337 -10.47 -16.57 5.63
N THR A 338 -9.30 -17.22 5.66
CA THR A 338 -9.13 -18.44 6.45
C THR A 338 -9.19 -18.15 7.94
N ARG A 339 -8.66 -17.01 8.40
CA ARG A 339 -8.73 -16.60 9.81
C ARG A 339 -10.15 -16.27 10.24
N TRP A 340 -10.91 -15.58 9.39
CA TRP A 340 -12.31 -15.26 9.66
C TRP A 340 -13.17 -16.53 9.69
N LYS A 341 -13.03 -17.39 8.67
CA LYS A 341 -13.78 -18.65 8.54
C LYS A 341 -13.53 -19.61 9.71
N CYS A 342 -12.27 -19.74 10.13
CA CYS A 342 -11.89 -20.67 11.19
C CYS A 342 -11.95 -20.05 12.59
N GLY A 343 -12.26 -18.75 12.68
CA GLY A 343 -12.36 -18.01 13.92
C GLY A 343 -13.70 -18.18 14.60
N ASP A 344 -13.73 -18.08 15.92
CA ASP A 344 -14.96 -17.92 16.68
C ASP A 344 -15.56 -16.51 16.48
N ALA A 345 -16.73 -16.25 17.06
CA ALA A 345 -17.41 -14.95 16.98
C ALA A 345 -16.54 -13.78 17.50
N GLY A 346 -15.62 -14.03 18.45
CA GLY A 346 -14.70 -13.02 18.96
C GLY A 346 -13.60 -12.67 17.96
N VAL A 347 -13.07 -13.66 17.25
CA VAL A 347 -12.08 -13.48 16.17
C VAL A 347 -12.70 -12.80 14.97
N GLN A 348 -13.91 -13.22 14.57
CA GLN A 348 -14.64 -12.62 13.47
C GLN A 348 -14.93 -11.14 13.74
N ARG A 349 -15.37 -10.79 14.96
CA ARG A 349 -15.64 -9.39 15.35
C ARG A 349 -14.39 -8.51 15.37
N ARG A 350 -13.22 -9.08 15.67
CA ARG A 350 -11.93 -8.35 15.78
C ARG A 350 -11.02 -8.48 14.55
N ILE A 351 -11.54 -8.95 13.41
CA ILE A 351 -10.70 -9.14 12.23
C ILE A 351 -10.15 -7.81 11.66
N ILE A 352 -10.92 -6.72 11.78
CA ILE A 352 -10.47 -5.37 11.43
C ILE A 352 -9.40 -4.89 12.42
N ASP A 353 -9.59 -5.06 13.73
CA ASP A 353 -8.56 -4.76 14.73
C ASP A 353 -7.26 -5.52 14.44
N PHE A 354 -7.39 -6.79 14.03
CA PHE A 354 -6.24 -7.60 13.64
C PHE A 354 -5.55 -7.06 12.37
N ALA A 355 -6.31 -6.59 11.38
CA ALA A 355 -5.77 -5.90 10.21
C ALA A 355 -5.06 -4.59 10.59
N MET A 356 -5.62 -3.80 11.51
CA MET A 356 -4.99 -2.59 12.03
C MET A 356 -3.68 -2.90 12.76
N LEU A 357 -3.64 -3.95 13.61
CA LEU A 357 -2.42 -4.40 14.27
C LEU A 357 -1.35 -4.86 13.26
N LYS A 358 -1.77 -5.54 12.19
CA LYS A 358 -0.87 -5.94 11.10
C LYS A 358 -0.32 -4.77 10.30
N LEU A 359 -1.05 -3.67 10.19
CA LEU A 359 -0.55 -2.42 9.59
C LEU A 359 0.27 -1.58 10.57
N ASN A 360 0.01 -1.66 11.87
CA ASN A 360 0.59 -0.75 12.84
C ASN A 360 1.84 -1.28 13.54
N THR A 361 2.02 -2.61 13.57
CA THR A 361 3.13 -3.35 14.20
C THR A 361 3.28 -3.17 15.72
N PHE A 362 2.54 -2.24 16.32
CA PHE A 362 2.43 -2.10 17.76
C PHE A 362 1.46 -3.13 18.36
N ALA A 363 1.74 -3.54 19.61
CA ALA A 363 0.82 -4.34 20.41
C ALA A 363 -0.45 -3.58 20.83
N SER A 364 -0.53 -2.26 20.59
CA SER A 364 -1.63 -1.39 20.98
C SER A 364 -2.02 -0.43 19.86
N LEU A 365 -3.32 -0.23 19.69
CA LEU A 365 -3.91 0.72 18.73
C LEU A 365 -3.96 2.17 19.28
N GLN A 366 -3.42 2.42 20.47
CA GLN A 366 -3.40 3.78 21.05
C GLN A 366 -2.37 4.71 20.39
N ARG A 367 -1.36 4.15 19.70
CA ARG A 367 -0.31 4.90 19.02
C ARG A 367 -0.16 4.35 17.62
N ILE A 368 -0.03 5.23 16.63
CA ILE A 368 0.26 4.85 15.25
C ILE A 368 1.70 5.25 14.89
N SER A 369 2.46 4.35 14.27
CA SER A 369 3.83 4.64 13.83
C SER A 369 3.83 5.44 12.53
N ASN A 370 4.91 6.16 12.23
CA ASN A 370 5.05 6.83 10.93
C ASN A 370 5.04 5.83 9.76
N GLY A 371 5.61 4.63 9.95
CA GLY A 371 5.51 3.53 8.99
C GLY A 371 4.07 3.10 8.75
N ALA A 372 3.25 2.99 9.81
CA ALA A 372 1.84 2.65 9.70
C ALA A 372 0.99 3.76 9.07
N LYS A 373 1.25 5.03 9.38
CA LYS A 373 0.61 6.18 8.70
C LYS A 373 0.88 6.13 7.21
N PHE A 374 2.14 5.93 6.82
CA PHE A 374 2.52 5.81 5.41
C PHE A 374 1.89 4.59 4.75
N ALA A 375 1.82 3.44 5.43
CA ALA A 375 1.17 2.24 4.92
C ALA A 375 -0.33 2.47 4.67
N ALA A 376 -1.03 3.06 5.64
CA ALA A 376 -2.45 3.38 5.55
C ALA A 376 -2.72 4.36 4.40
N LEU A 377 -1.92 5.42 4.27
CA LEU A 377 -1.98 6.34 3.13
C LEU A 377 -1.66 5.63 1.81
N SER A 378 -0.67 4.73 1.79
CA SER A 378 -0.28 3.98 0.59
C SER A 378 -1.39 3.04 0.11
N ILE A 379 -2.13 2.43 1.03
CA ILE A 379 -3.30 1.59 0.70
C ILE A 379 -4.41 2.48 0.16
N ARG A 380 -4.75 3.55 0.87
CA ARG A 380 -5.90 4.38 0.52
C ARG A 380 -5.69 5.24 -0.71
N LEU A 381 -4.47 5.72 -0.96
CA LEU A 381 -4.10 6.66 -2.02
C LEU A 381 -3.21 6.05 -3.11
N LEU A 382 -2.96 4.73 -3.09
CA LEU A 382 -2.14 4.04 -4.09
C LEU A 382 -0.77 4.72 -4.30
N LEU A 383 0.03 4.77 -3.22
CA LEU A 383 1.41 5.28 -3.25
C LEU A 383 2.37 4.17 -3.67
N THR A 384 3.38 4.53 -4.47
CA THR A 384 4.38 3.60 -4.99
C THR A 384 5.79 4.05 -4.64
N PHE A 385 6.79 3.21 -4.87
CA PHE A 385 8.19 3.60 -4.79
C PHE A 385 8.75 3.55 -6.21
N GLU A 386 9.48 4.59 -6.60
CA GLU A 386 10.14 4.66 -7.89
C GLU A 386 11.53 4.03 -7.78
N PRO A 387 11.86 3.02 -8.61
CA PRO A 387 13.12 2.30 -8.52
C PRO A 387 14.31 3.04 -9.16
N ASP A 388 14.12 4.25 -9.70
CA ASP A 388 15.12 4.91 -10.54
C ASP A 388 16.28 5.52 -9.74
N ARG A 389 17.34 4.73 -9.60
CA ARG A 389 18.64 5.11 -9.02
C ARG A 389 19.39 6.14 -9.85
N HIS A 390 18.95 6.40 -11.08
CA HIS A 390 19.65 7.21 -12.07
C HIS A 390 18.87 8.49 -12.39
N ALA A 391 17.79 8.77 -11.64
CA ALA A 391 17.22 10.10 -11.57
C ALA A 391 18.37 11.07 -11.21
N PRO A 392 18.78 11.99 -12.12
CA PRO A 392 20.01 12.77 -11.97
C PRO A 392 20.05 13.66 -10.71
N SER A 393 18.91 13.85 -10.06
CA SER A 393 18.69 14.70 -8.90
C SER A 393 18.70 13.96 -7.55
N VAL A 394 18.81 12.62 -7.53
CA VAL A 394 18.65 11.86 -6.27
C VAL A 394 19.99 11.45 -5.68
N SER A 395 20.23 11.86 -4.43
CA SER A 395 21.44 11.47 -3.69
C SER A 395 21.43 9.98 -3.30
N THR A 396 22.61 9.38 -3.13
CA THR A 396 22.75 7.99 -2.63
C THR A 396 22.08 7.80 -1.27
N GLU A 397 22.14 8.80 -0.38
CA GLU A 397 21.52 8.76 0.94
C GLU A 397 20.00 8.71 0.83
N THR A 398 19.40 9.57 0.00
CA THR A 398 17.96 9.58 -0.28
C THR A 398 17.49 8.25 -0.85
N TYR A 399 18.28 7.65 -1.75
CA TYR A 399 18.00 6.33 -2.29
C TYR A 399 18.02 5.24 -1.21
N GLN A 400 19.04 5.23 -0.36
CA GLN A 400 19.16 4.25 0.72
C GLN A 400 18.03 4.40 1.76
N GLU A 401 17.62 5.63 2.07
CA GLU A 401 16.50 5.90 2.96
C GLU A 401 15.17 5.39 2.36
N ALA A 402 14.90 5.70 1.09
CA ALA A 402 13.70 5.21 0.40
C ALA A 402 13.67 3.69 0.32
N LEU A 403 14.81 3.05 0.03
CA LEU A 403 14.95 1.60 0.01
C LEU A 403 14.71 0.98 1.38
N GLY A 404 15.28 1.56 2.44
CA GLY A 404 15.07 1.13 3.82
C GLY A 404 13.59 1.22 4.22
N LYS A 405 12.92 2.32 3.86
CA LYS A 405 11.48 2.50 4.05
C LYS A 405 10.67 1.48 3.24
N GLU A 406 11.03 1.21 1.99
CA GLU A 406 10.35 0.23 1.13
C GLU A 406 10.41 -1.19 1.73
N LEU A 407 11.60 -1.59 2.21
CA LEU A 407 11.84 -2.87 2.87
C LEU A 407 11.07 -3.00 4.18
N ASP A 408 11.08 -1.96 5.01
CA ASP A 408 10.28 -1.92 6.25
C ASP A 408 8.78 -2.06 5.97
N GLN A 409 8.28 -1.40 4.93
CA GLN A 409 6.86 -1.51 4.56
C GLN A 409 6.46 -2.93 4.15
N VAL A 410 7.34 -3.68 3.48
CA VAL A 410 7.11 -5.09 3.12
C VAL A 410 7.16 -5.98 4.36
N ALA A 411 8.18 -5.77 5.21
CA ALA A 411 8.43 -6.60 6.38
C ALA A 411 7.34 -6.44 7.46
N SER A 412 6.95 -5.19 7.70
CA SER A 412 6.23 -4.79 8.90
C SER A 412 4.81 -4.28 8.59
N HIS A 413 4.58 -3.69 7.42
CA HIS A 413 3.34 -2.93 7.15
C HIS A 413 2.49 -3.47 6.00
N MET A 414 2.53 -4.80 5.78
CA MET A 414 1.69 -5.49 4.80
C MET A 414 1.85 -4.96 3.37
N ARG A 415 3.00 -4.42 2.97
CA ARG A 415 3.24 -4.08 1.57
C ARG A 415 3.62 -5.33 0.75
N VAL A 416 3.21 -5.43 -0.50
CA VAL A 416 3.42 -6.62 -1.33
C VAL A 416 4.58 -6.41 -2.29
N VAL A 417 5.45 -7.41 -2.41
CA VAL A 417 6.49 -7.48 -3.45
C VAL A 417 5.87 -8.04 -4.73
N HIS A 418 5.88 -7.26 -5.81
CA HIS A 418 5.40 -7.66 -7.12
C HIS A 418 6.51 -8.28 -7.99
N SER A 419 7.74 -7.79 -7.83
CA SER A 419 8.89 -8.29 -8.61
C SER A 419 10.21 -7.97 -7.91
N VAL A 420 11.18 -8.85 -8.04
CA VAL A 420 12.59 -8.56 -7.78
C VAL A 420 13.37 -8.91 -9.05
N PRO A 421 13.99 -7.94 -9.75
CA PRO A 421 14.78 -8.21 -10.95
C PRO A 421 15.97 -9.14 -10.65
N GLU A 422 16.51 -9.80 -11.69
CA GLU A 422 17.63 -10.75 -11.56
C GLU A 422 18.87 -10.15 -10.90
N HIS A 423 19.19 -8.88 -11.20
CA HIS A 423 20.32 -8.17 -10.58
C HIS A 423 20.11 -7.91 -9.07
N CYS A 424 18.91 -8.14 -8.54
CA CYS A 424 18.54 -8.03 -7.13
C CYS A 424 18.87 -6.71 -6.48
N GLU A 425 18.98 -5.64 -7.27
CA GLU A 425 19.42 -4.39 -6.71
C GLU A 425 18.25 -3.61 -6.08
N TYR A 426 17.07 -3.61 -6.72
CA TYR A 426 15.83 -2.97 -6.23
C TYR A 426 14.69 -3.99 -6.27
N MET A 427 13.53 -3.63 -5.71
CA MET A 427 12.31 -4.39 -5.87
C MET A 427 11.19 -3.49 -6.38
N ARG A 428 10.16 -4.11 -6.95
CA ARG A 428 8.90 -3.45 -7.27
C ARG A 428 7.85 -3.96 -6.31
N THR A 429 7.17 -3.02 -5.69
CA THR A 429 6.27 -3.28 -4.57
C THR A 429 5.03 -2.41 -4.68
N GLY A 430 3.97 -2.78 -3.98
CA GLY A 430 2.71 -2.06 -4.02
C GLY A 430 1.76 -2.47 -2.90
N THR A 431 0.62 -1.78 -2.87
CA THR A 431 -0.50 -2.02 -1.96
C THR A 431 -1.66 -2.55 -2.79
N PRO A 432 -1.70 -3.86 -3.10
CA PRO A 432 -2.78 -4.42 -3.88
C PRO A 432 -4.12 -4.26 -3.14
N SER A 433 -5.22 -4.35 -3.89
CA SER A 433 -6.56 -4.10 -3.37
C SER A 433 -6.98 -5.18 -2.36
N GLU A 434 -6.85 -4.87 -1.07
CA GLU A 434 -7.30 -5.68 0.05
C GLU A 434 -8.31 -4.85 0.86
N PRO A 435 -9.63 -5.00 0.61
CA PRO A 435 -10.67 -4.13 1.20
C PRO A 435 -10.64 -4.12 2.74
N ILE A 436 -10.30 -5.24 3.37
CA ILE A 436 -10.12 -5.31 4.84
C ILE A 436 -8.96 -4.45 5.34
N LEU A 437 -7.88 -4.32 4.56
CA LEU A 437 -6.77 -3.43 4.89
C LEU A 437 -7.12 -1.96 4.60
N ALA A 438 -7.93 -1.69 3.58
CA ALA A 438 -8.40 -0.34 3.29
C ALA A 438 -9.37 0.18 4.38
N GLU A 439 -10.26 -0.68 4.88
CA GLU A 439 -11.09 -0.41 6.06
C GLU A 439 -10.21 -0.10 7.29
N ALA A 440 -9.25 -0.98 7.59
CA ALA A 440 -8.33 -0.79 8.72
C ALA A 440 -7.49 0.49 8.58
N ALA A 441 -7.04 0.82 7.36
CA ALA A 441 -6.31 2.03 7.06
C ALA A 441 -7.15 3.29 7.30
N GLY A 442 -8.44 3.27 6.93
CA GLY A 442 -9.38 4.35 7.23
C GLY A 442 -9.48 4.60 8.73
N GLN A 443 -9.69 3.54 9.52
CA GLN A 443 -9.79 3.65 10.98
C GLN A 443 -8.49 4.13 11.65
N LEU A 444 -7.33 3.70 11.15
CA LEU A 444 -6.02 4.17 11.61
C LEU A 444 -5.80 5.66 11.34
N LEU A 445 -6.30 6.17 10.22
CA LEU A 445 -6.16 7.57 9.81
C LEU A 445 -7.25 8.48 10.37
N MET A 446 -8.31 7.94 10.99
CA MET A 446 -9.48 8.70 11.47
C MET A 446 -9.12 9.90 12.35
N ARG A 447 -8.08 9.77 13.20
CA ARG A 447 -7.64 10.81 14.13
C ARG A 447 -6.39 11.56 13.69
N GLU A 448 -5.92 11.27 12.49
CA GLU A 448 -4.69 11.83 11.95
C GLU A 448 -5.00 12.94 10.94
N ASP A 449 -4.12 13.94 10.91
CA ASP A 449 -4.12 14.93 9.83
C ASP A 449 -3.52 14.28 8.57
N GLN A 450 -4.39 13.75 7.71
CA GLN A 450 -3.97 13.00 6.53
C GLN A 450 -3.17 13.87 5.53
N VAL A 451 -3.47 15.18 5.45
CA VAL A 451 -2.77 16.11 4.54
C VAL A 451 -1.33 16.29 5.01
N LYS A 452 -1.15 16.59 6.30
CA LYS A 452 0.16 16.71 6.92
C LYS A 452 0.93 15.39 6.87
N CYS A 453 0.30 14.28 7.23
CA CYS A 453 0.93 12.95 7.21
C CYS A 453 1.39 12.58 5.80
N LEU A 454 0.61 12.90 4.76
CA LEU A 454 1.03 12.69 3.39
C LEU A 454 2.22 13.56 3.05
N ALA A 455 2.15 14.87 3.32
CA ALA A 455 3.23 15.81 3.02
C ALA A 455 4.55 15.42 3.70
N GLU A 456 4.51 14.96 4.97
CA GLU A 456 5.69 14.48 5.70
C GLU A 456 6.22 13.14 5.15
N ALA A 457 5.37 12.34 4.51
CA ALA A 457 5.76 11.03 3.98
C ALA A 457 6.29 11.07 2.55
N LEU A 458 6.09 12.18 1.82
CA LEU A 458 6.59 12.37 0.47
C LEU A 458 8.11 12.55 0.48
N ASN A 459 8.77 11.87 -0.46
CA ASN A 459 10.15 12.11 -0.83
C ASN A 459 10.30 11.89 -2.35
N PRO A 460 11.43 12.26 -2.98
CA PRO A 460 11.60 12.16 -4.44
C PRO A 460 11.40 10.75 -5.03
N LEU A 461 11.52 9.70 -4.21
CA LEU A 461 11.47 8.29 -4.61
C LEU A 461 10.19 7.57 -4.19
N VAL A 462 9.30 8.23 -3.45
CA VAL A 462 7.93 7.76 -3.24
C VAL A 462 7.16 8.25 -4.45
N GLY A 463 6.95 7.35 -5.42
CA GLY A 463 6.13 7.53 -6.60
C GLY A 463 4.71 7.92 -6.21
N THR A 464 4.44 9.22 -6.23
CA THR A 464 3.13 9.82 -6.03
C THR A 464 2.28 9.82 -7.30
N GLY A 465 2.89 9.52 -8.45
CA GLY A 465 2.33 9.81 -9.77
C GLY A 465 2.43 11.31 -10.08
N GLU A 466 1.58 11.82 -10.96
CA GLU A 466 1.48 13.28 -11.15
C GLU A 466 0.92 13.93 -9.87
N PRO A 467 1.57 14.99 -9.33
CA PRO A 467 1.15 15.66 -8.09
C PRO A 467 -0.35 16.02 -8.03
N GLY A 468 -0.91 16.50 -9.15
CA GLY A 468 -2.34 16.80 -9.24
C GLY A 468 -3.24 15.57 -9.09
N LYS A 469 -2.83 14.41 -9.63
CA LYS A 469 -3.59 13.15 -9.49
C LYS A 469 -3.55 12.64 -8.05
N LEU A 470 -2.40 12.77 -7.36
CA LEU A 470 -2.32 12.45 -5.94
C LEU A 470 -3.21 13.37 -5.10
N ALA A 471 -3.12 14.69 -5.32
CA ALA A 471 -3.92 15.66 -4.60
C ALA A 471 -5.43 15.43 -4.78
N ALA A 472 -5.88 15.12 -6.01
CA ALA A 472 -7.27 14.79 -6.29
C ALA A 472 -7.73 13.52 -5.55
N ARG A 473 -6.93 12.44 -5.59
CA ARG A 473 -7.22 11.21 -4.83
C ARG A 473 -7.36 11.49 -3.33
N LEU A 474 -6.49 12.33 -2.77
CA LEU A 474 -6.59 12.75 -1.36
C LEU A 474 -7.89 13.53 -1.10
N LEU A 475 -8.27 14.49 -1.95
CA LEU A 475 -9.51 15.26 -1.79
C LEU A 475 -10.75 14.36 -1.78
N PHE A 476 -10.83 13.40 -2.70
CA PHE A 476 -11.94 12.44 -2.74
C PHE A 476 -11.98 11.55 -1.49
N ASN A 477 -10.83 11.05 -1.01
CA ASN A 477 -10.79 10.28 0.23
C ASN A 477 -11.21 11.11 1.45
N LEU A 478 -10.82 12.39 1.53
CA LEU A 478 -11.22 13.29 2.61
C LEU A 478 -12.74 13.58 2.58
N ALA A 479 -13.30 13.80 1.38
CA ALA A 479 -14.75 13.98 1.20
C ALA A 479 -15.54 12.73 1.60
N HIS A 480 -15.04 11.55 1.22
CA HIS A 480 -15.59 10.26 1.61
C HIS A 480 -15.61 10.09 3.14
N ASP A 481 -14.47 10.34 3.79
CA ASP A 481 -14.34 10.21 5.24
C ASP A 481 -15.26 11.20 5.98
N ALA A 482 -15.31 12.45 5.54
CA ALA A 482 -16.21 13.46 6.11
C ALA A 482 -17.69 13.05 6.00
N THR A 483 -18.06 12.42 4.88
CA THR A 483 -19.43 11.93 4.65
C THR A 483 -19.78 10.82 5.63
N ILE A 484 -18.91 9.82 5.79
CA ILE A 484 -19.14 8.73 6.75
C ILE A 484 -19.27 9.26 8.18
N LEU A 485 -18.37 10.16 8.57
CA LEU A 485 -18.38 10.74 9.92
C LEU A 485 -19.62 11.62 10.17
N GLY A 486 -20.19 12.21 9.11
CA GLY A 486 -21.41 13.01 9.19
C GLY A 486 -22.71 12.20 9.23
N LEU A 487 -22.69 10.92 8.84
CA LEU A 487 -23.89 10.07 8.76
C LEU A 487 -24.36 9.50 10.10
N GLU A 488 -23.60 9.64 11.20
CA GLU A 488 -23.97 9.01 12.48
C GLU A 488 -24.14 9.97 13.67
N SER A 489 -25.26 9.76 14.39
CA SER A 489 -25.58 10.38 15.68
C SER A 489 -25.44 9.41 16.88
N ASN A 490 -25.21 8.09 16.65
CA ASN A 490 -25.32 7.02 17.67
C ASN A 490 -24.13 6.02 17.76
N GLY A 491 -23.00 6.28 17.10
CA GLY A 491 -21.76 5.48 17.22
C GLY A 491 -21.58 4.38 16.16
N PHE A 492 -20.31 4.04 15.87
CA PHE A 492 -19.92 3.26 14.69
C PHE A 492 -20.05 1.73 14.87
N GLU A 493 -20.88 1.08 14.04
CA GLU A 493 -20.80 -0.36 13.78
C GLU A 493 -19.72 -0.71 12.73
N ASN A 494 -18.96 -1.78 12.93
CA ASN A 494 -17.95 -2.22 11.96
C ASN A 494 -18.58 -2.99 10.77
N PRO A 495 -18.10 -2.80 9.52
CA PRO A 495 -17.04 -1.86 9.10
C PRO A 495 -17.55 -0.41 9.01
N ILE A 496 -16.64 0.55 9.18
CA ILE A 496 -16.93 1.99 9.23
C ILE A 496 -16.80 2.62 7.84
N TYR A 497 -15.68 2.37 7.15
CA TYR A 497 -15.34 3.03 5.89
C TYR A 497 -15.81 2.29 4.65
N ALA A 498 -15.96 0.96 4.71
CA ALA A 498 -16.49 0.13 3.62
C ALA A 498 -18.01 0.19 3.51
N ARG A 499 -18.64 1.29 3.93
CA ARG A 499 -20.10 1.48 3.88
C ARG A 499 -20.49 2.23 2.62
N PRO A 500 -21.66 1.93 2.03
CA PRO A 500 -22.17 2.72 0.93
C PRO A 500 -22.64 4.09 1.43
N ILE A 501 -22.29 5.15 0.72
CA ILE A 501 -22.69 6.52 1.04
C ILE A 501 -23.52 7.13 -0.10
N PRO A 502 -24.56 7.95 0.19
CA PRO A 502 -25.28 8.68 -0.84
C PRO A 502 -24.33 9.58 -1.62
N PHE A 503 -24.40 9.54 -2.95
CA PHE A 503 -23.52 10.31 -3.83
C PHE A 503 -23.66 11.82 -3.59
N LEU A 504 -24.88 12.32 -3.38
CA LEU A 504 -25.11 13.75 -3.14
C LEU A 504 -24.42 14.23 -1.86
N ASP A 505 -24.43 13.44 -0.78
CA ASP A 505 -23.79 13.81 0.48
C ASP A 505 -22.27 13.74 0.36
N PHE A 506 -21.76 12.75 -0.36
CA PHE A 506 -20.35 12.68 -0.77
C PHE A 506 -19.92 13.91 -1.55
N PHE A 507 -20.70 14.31 -2.56
CA PHE A 507 -20.38 15.42 -3.45
C PHE A 507 -20.43 16.77 -2.71
N LYS A 508 -21.40 16.96 -1.80
CA LYS A 508 -21.46 18.13 -0.90
C LYS A 508 -20.26 18.25 0.03
N ASN A 509 -19.64 17.13 0.41
CA ASN A 509 -18.43 17.14 1.24
C ASN A 509 -17.14 17.37 0.43
N LEU A 510 -17.21 17.33 -0.90
CA LEU A 510 -16.08 17.63 -1.77
C LEU A 510 -15.88 19.14 -1.95
N PHE A 511 -16.94 19.87 -2.29
CA PHE A 511 -16.90 21.30 -2.58
C PHE A 511 -17.23 22.16 -1.35
N ALA A 512 -16.75 23.40 -1.32
CA ALA A 512 -17.16 24.38 -0.33
C ALA A 512 -18.66 24.69 -0.46
N ASP A 513 -19.32 24.98 0.67
CA ASP A 513 -20.79 25.12 0.76
C ASP A 513 -21.35 26.14 -0.25
N GLN A 514 -20.60 27.20 -0.57
CA GLN A 514 -20.98 28.23 -1.54
C GLN A 514 -21.23 27.71 -2.98
N TRP A 515 -20.64 26.58 -3.37
CA TRP A 515 -20.79 25.98 -4.70
C TRP A 515 -21.78 24.81 -4.71
N SER A 516 -22.06 24.23 -3.55
CA SER A 516 -22.89 23.04 -3.42
C SER A 516 -24.31 23.28 -3.96
N GLU A 517 -24.95 24.40 -3.63
CA GLU A 517 -26.30 24.72 -4.13
C GLU A 517 -26.32 24.93 -5.65
N ALA A 518 -25.37 25.72 -6.17
CA ALA A 518 -25.26 25.99 -7.61
C ALA A 518 -25.07 24.70 -8.42
N ILE A 519 -24.27 23.76 -7.93
CA ILE A 519 -24.07 22.45 -8.56
C ILE A 519 -25.34 21.62 -8.50
N LEU A 520 -25.99 21.54 -7.33
CA LEU A 520 -27.18 20.71 -7.13
C LEU A 520 -28.37 21.15 -7.99
N ASP A 521 -28.47 22.45 -8.29
CA ASP A 521 -29.52 23.02 -9.15
C ASP A 521 -29.15 23.05 -10.64
N SER A 522 -27.93 22.62 -11.01
CA SER A 522 -27.50 22.56 -12.41
C SER A 522 -28.26 21.55 -13.26
N THR A 523 -28.35 21.81 -14.56
CA THR A 523 -29.02 20.94 -15.55
C THR A 523 -28.01 20.32 -16.53
N PRO A 524 -28.33 19.19 -17.18
CA PRO A 524 -27.37 18.49 -18.03
C PRO A 524 -27.11 19.23 -19.35
N VAL A 525 -25.89 19.11 -19.85
CA VAL A 525 -25.44 19.69 -21.13
C VAL A 525 -26.15 18.99 -22.29
N GLY A 526 -27.07 19.69 -22.95
CA GLY A 526 -27.79 19.20 -24.12
C GLY A 526 -28.72 18.01 -23.84
N GLY A 527 -29.02 17.76 -22.56
CA GLY A 527 -29.98 16.76 -22.08
C GLY A 527 -31.35 17.36 -21.81
N ASP A 528 -32.12 16.72 -20.94
CA ASP A 528 -33.35 17.30 -20.41
C ASP A 528 -33.06 18.43 -19.40
N SER A 529 -34.10 18.97 -18.75
CA SER A 529 -33.94 20.00 -17.71
C SER A 529 -33.92 19.41 -16.29
N THR A 530 -33.58 18.12 -16.14
CA THR A 530 -33.57 17.47 -14.83
C THR A 530 -32.43 18.04 -13.97
N PRO A 531 -32.71 18.61 -12.78
CA PRO A 531 -31.67 19.11 -11.90
C PRO A 531 -30.71 18.00 -11.42
N PHE A 532 -29.45 18.35 -11.18
CA PHE A 532 -28.41 17.42 -10.72
C PHE A 532 -28.83 16.66 -9.45
N LYS A 533 -29.42 17.37 -8.47
CA LYS A 533 -29.92 16.75 -7.24
C LYS A 533 -30.96 15.66 -7.51
N ASP A 534 -31.84 15.86 -8.49
CA ASP A 534 -32.92 14.91 -8.80
C ASP A 534 -32.36 13.71 -9.57
N ALA A 535 -31.45 13.95 -10.52
CA ALA A 535 -30.82 12.90 -11.32
C ALA A 535 -30.01 11.90 -10.48
N PHE A 536 -29.35 12.35 -9.41
CA PHE A 536 -28.49 11.49 -8.57
C PHE A 536 -29.07 11.22 -7.17
N THR A 537 -30.36 11.44 -6.94
CA THR A 537 -31.00 11.22 -5.63
C THR A 537 -30.84 9.79 -5.12
N ASP A 538 -30.92 8.80 -6.01
CA ASP A 538 -30.84 7.37 -5.68
C ASP A 538 -29.49 6.74 -6.10
N CYS A 539 -28.43 7.54 -6.14
CA CYS A 539 -27.08 7.09 -6.46
C CYS A 539 -26.22 6.92 -5.22
N TYR A 540 -25.46 5.82 -5.16
CA TYR A 540 -24.60 5.46 -4.03
C TYR A 540 -23.17 5.20 -4.47
N VAL A 541 -22.23 5.66 -3.66
CA VAL A 541 -20.79 5.45 -3.85
C VAL A 541 -20.31 4.40 -2.85
N HIS A 542 -19.42 3.51 -3.29
CA HIS A 542 -18.67 2.62 -2.40
C HIS A 542 -17.22 2.49 -2.90
N PHE A 543 -16.31 3.23 -2.27
CA PHE A 543 -14.88 3.03 -2.42
C PHE A 543 -14.14 3.34 -1.13
N THR A 544 -13.13 2.55 -0.80
CA THR A 544 -12.26 2.78 0.38
C THR A 544 -10.84 3.16 -0.02
N HIS A 545 -10.45 2.80 -1.25
CA HIS A 545 -9.10 2.95 -1.78
C HIS A 545 -9.07 3.02 -3.31
N TRP A 546 -7.91 3.42 -3.85
CA TRP A 546 -7.67 3.52 -5.29
C TRP A 546 -6.98 2.26 -5.84
N ALA A 547 -7.36 1.86 -7.05
CA ALA A 547 -6.71 0.82 -7.83
C ALA A 547 -6.28 1.35 -9.21
N LYS A 548 -5.20 0.81 -9.76
CA LYS A 548 -4.69 1.21 -11.09
C LYS A 548 -5.35 0.36 -12.17
N ILE A 549 -5.85 1.02 -13.22
CA ILE A 549 -6.26 0.35 -14.45
C ILE A 549 -5.02 0.02 -15.30
N GLY A 550 -4.93 -1.21 -15.80
CA GLY A 550 -3.78 -1.68 -16.59
C GLY A 550 -3.80 -1.26 -18.05
N ASP A 551 -4.98 -1.12 -18.64
CA ASP A 551 -5.19 -0.70 -20.03
C ASP A 551 -6.52 0.06 -20.18
N GLU A 552 -6.59 0.95 -21.16
CA GLU A 552 -7.74 1.80 -21.43
C GLU A 552 -9.01 1.00 -21.77
N SER A 553 -8.86 -0.22 -22.33
CA SER A 553 -9.99 -1.13 -22.60
C SER A 553 -10.71 -1.62 -21.34
N CYS A 554 -10.17 -1.40 -20.15
CA CYS A 554 -10.75 -1.87 -18.90
C CYS A 554 -11.86 -0.97 -18.35
N ILE A 555 -12.05 0.26 -18.85
CA ILE A 555 -13.16 1.10 -18.39
C ILE A 555 -14.44 0.60 -19.06
N THR A 556 -15.15 -0.28 -18.36
CA THR A 556 -16.37 -0.97 -18.78
C THR A 556 -17.39 -0.93 -17.65
N THR A 557 -18.68 -1.08 -17.95
CA THR A 557 -19.71 -1.29 -16.92
C THR A 557 -19.39 -2.47 -16.03
N GLU A 558 -18.79 -3.53 -16.59
CA GLU A 558 -18.27 -4.68 -15.85
C GLU A 558 -17.23 -4.28 -14.78
N ALA A 559 -16.27 -3.44 -15.15
CA ALA A 559 -15.28 -2.94 -14.21
C ALA A 559 -15.88 -1.99 -13.16
N LEU A 560 -16.93 -1.23 -13.50
CA LEU A 560 -17.62 -0.34 -12.56
C LEU A 560 -18.31 -1.15 -11.45
N TRP A 561 -19.16 -2.11 -11.78
CA TRP A 561 -19.89 -2.88 -10.76
C TRP A 561 -18.97 -3.80 -9.95
N LYS A 562 -17.93 -4.37 -10.57
CA LYS A 562 -16.88 -5.11 -9.84
C LYS A 562 -16.06 -4.18 -8.96
N GLY A 563 -15.85 -2.94 -9.40
CA GLY A 563 -15.20 -1.90 -8.62
C GLY A 563 -15.99 -1.56 -7.36
N LEU A 564 -17.31 -1.38 -7.49
CA LEU A 564 -18.22 -1.22 -6.35
C LEU A 564 -18.16 -2.44 -5.42
N ALA A 565 -18.21 -3.66 -5.96
CA ALA A 565 -18.15 -4.87 -5.14
C ALA A 565 -16.87 -4.95 -4.28
N ARG A 566 -15.74 -4.55 -4.86
CA ARG A 566 -14.44 -4.57 -4.19
C ARG A 566 -14.15 -3.30 -3.36
N GLY A 567 -14.97 -2.25 -3.49
CA GLY A 567 -14.77 -0.97 -2.83
C GLY A 567 -13.57 -0.19 -3.39
N ILE A 568 -13.41 -0.14 -4.71
CA ILE A 568 -12.32 0.56 -5.39
C ILE A 568 -12.81 1.69 -6.30
N ALA A 569 -12.07 2.79 -6.27
CA ALA A 569 -12.07 3.80 -7.31
C ALA A 569 -10.85 3.61 -8.21
N TRP A 570 -10.95 4.03 -9.47
CA TRP A 570 -9.96 3.73 -10.50
C TRP A 570 -9.07 4.92 -10.83
N GLN A 571 -7.77 4.67 -10.90
CA GLN A 571 -6.82 5.57 -11.54
C GLN A 571 -6.45 5.03 -12.92
N CYS A 572 -6.67 5.86 -13.94
CA CYS A 572 -6.40 5.52 -15.34
C CYS A 572 -4.92 5.69 -15.70
N CYS A 573 -4.46 4.90 -16.67
CA CYS A 573 -3.14 5.00 -17.26
C CYS A 573 -3.24 5.50 -18.69
N GLY A 574 -2.31 6.36 -19.11
CA GLY A 574 -2.32 6.94 -20.46
C GLY A 574 -3.13 8.23 -20.54
N ASN A 575 -2.86 9.01 -21.59
CA ASN A 575 -3.49 10.31 -21.83
C ASN A 575 -4.57 10.25 -22.93
N MET A 576 -4.95 9.07 -23.45
CA MET A 576 -5.74 9.01 -24.69
C MET A 576 -7.26 9.03 -24.47
N LEU A 577 -7.76 8.68 -23.29
CA LEU A 577 -9.20 8.74 -22.95
C LEU A 577 -9.66 10.07 -22.32
N ASP A 578 -8.76 11.05 -22.15
CA ASP A 578 -9.03 12.32 -21.46
C ASP A 578 -9.57 12.15 -20.01
N ILE A 579 -9.58 10.94 -19.44
CA ILE A 579 -10.05 10.62 -18.08
C ILE A 579 -8.86 10.13 -17.26
N ASP A 580 -8.70 10.69 -16.06
CA ASP A 580 -7.61 10.36 -15.14
C ASP A 580 -8.09 9.51 -13.95
N LEU A 581 -9.30 9.76 -13.44
CA LEU A 581 -9.90 9.01 -12.33
C LEU A 581 -11.36 8.65 -12.62
N VAL A 582 -11.83 7.52 -12.08
CA VAL A 582 -13.22 7.07 -12.18
C VAL A 582 -13.70 6.59 -10.82
N ILE A 583 -14.82 7.13 -10.34
CA ILE A 583 -15.50 6.68 -9.12
C ILE A 583 -16.81 6.01 -9.53
N PRO A 584 -16.92 4.67 -9.39
CA PRO A 584 -18.16 3.95 -9.68
C PRO A 584 -19.31 4.34 -8.75
N MET A 585 -20.53 4.26 -9.25
CA MET A 585 -21.77 4.52 -8.51
C MET A 585 -22.82 3.47 -8.83
N LEU A 586 -23.57 3.03 -7.80
CA LEU A 586 -24.76 2.20 -7.94
C LEU A 586 -25.99 3.10 -8.09
N VAL A 587 -26.88 2.76 -9.01
CA VAL A 587 -28.21 3.36 -9.16
C VAL A 587 -29.23 2.45 -8.48
N GLY A 588 -29.90 2.96 -7.45
CA GLY A 588 -30.81 2.20 -6.60
C GLY A 588 -30.09 1.43 -5.51
N LYS A 589 -30.28 1.82 -4.24
CA LYS A 589 -29.58 1.19 -3.11
C LYS A 589 -29.75 -0.33 -3.02
N GLU A 590 -30.97 -0.78 -3.28
CA GLU A 590 -31.36 -2.19 -3.19
C GLU A 590 -31.16 -2.94 -4.52
N SER A 591 -30.67 -2.24 -5.56
CA SER A 591 -30.32 -2.86 -6.83
C SER A 591 -29.19 -3.85 -6.65
N LYS A 592 -29.25 -4.93 -7.41
CA LYS A 592 -28.14 -5.87 -7.50
C LYS A 592 -27.03 -5.30 -8.37
N LEU A 593 -25.80 -5.71 -8.07
CA LEU A 593 -24.61 -5.27 -8.79
C LEU A 593 -24.55 -5.93 -10.17
N GLY A 594 -24.65 -5.11 -11.21
CA GLY A 594 -24.55 -5.56 -12.60
C GLY A 594 -24.32 -4.41 -13.56
N CYS A 595 -24.11 -4.72 -14.84
CA CYS A 595 -23.79 -3.72 -15.86
C CYS A 595 -24.88 -2.67 -16.06
N ASP A 596 -26.13 -3.02 -15.81
CA ASP A 596 -27.31 -2.16 -16.03
C ASP A 596 -27.68 -1.31 -14.81
N THR A 597 -27.01 -1.48 -13.67
CA THR A 597 -27.32 -0.76 -12.42
C THR A 597 -26.23 0.23 -12.03
N VAL A 598 -25.23 0.45 -12.88
CA VAL A 598 -24.08 1.30 -12.57
C VAL A 598 -23.99 2.56 -13.42
N THR A 599 -23.44 3.60 -12.81
CA THR A 599 -22.95 4.82 -13.45
C THR A 599 -21.61 5.21 -12.82
N ALA A 600 -21.02 6.35 -13.18
CA ALA A 600 -19.76 6.81 -12.61
C ALA A 600 -19.57 8.32 -12.65
N LEU A 601 -18.72 8.80 -11.74
CA LEU A 601 -18.10 10.11 -11.78
C LEU A 601 -16.75 9.97 -12.50
N PHE A 602 -16.60 10.66 -13.63
CA PHE A 602 -15.37 10.69 -14.42
C PHE A 602 -14.61 11.99 -14.15
N VAL A 603 -13.31 11.89 -13.89
CA VAL A 603 -12.50 13.03 -13.48
C VAL A 603 -11.31 13.23 -14.40
N LYS A 604 -11.12 14.47 -14.85
CA LYS A 604 -9.93 14.92 -15.60
C LYS A 604 -9.12 15.89 -14.77
N ILE A 605 -7.83 15.60 -14.57
CA ILE A 605 -6.90 16.48 -13.87
C ILE A 605 -6.10 17.29 -14.88
N GLN A 606 -6.12 18.61 -14.76
CA GLN A 606 -5.41 19.52 -15.65
C GLN A 606 -4.28 20.28 -14.94
N SER A 607 -3.14 20.37 -15.62
CA SER A 607 -1.90 20.99 -15.10
C SER A 607 -1.63 22.41 -15.62
N LYS A 608 -2.31 22.88 -16.69
CA LYS A 608 -2.03 24.17 -17.35
C LYS A 608 -3.17 25.17 -17.21
N SER A 609 -2.81 26.44 -17.00
CA SER A 609 -3.70 27.62 -16.92
C SER A 609 -4.13 28.20 -18.28
N LYS A 610 -4.13 27.41 -19.35
CA LYS A 610 -4.64 27.88 -20.65
C LYS A 610 -6.04 27.31 -20.83
N GLY A 611 -7.05 28.17 -20.67
CA GLY A 611 -8.49 27.89 -20.67
C GLY A 611 -9.05 27.23 -21.93
N GLN A 612 -8.60 26.03 -22.25
CA GLN A 612 -9.42 25.09 -23.00
C GLN A 612 -10.12 24.18 -22.00
N ILE A 613 -11.42 24.42 -21.80
CA ILE A 613 -12.33 23.39 -21.33
C ILE A 613 -12.19 22.26 -22.34
N VAL A 614 -11.47 21.20 -21.97
CA VAL A 614 -11.34 20.02 -22.82
C VAL A 614 -12.69 19.32 -22.75
N THR A 615 -13.51 19.51 -23.78
CA THR A 615 -14.74 18.75 -23.93
C THR A 615 -14.37 17.30 -24.20
N LEU A 616 -14.47 16.47 -23.18
CA LEU A 616 -14.37 15.01 -23.28
C LEU A 616 -15.17 14.49 -24.47
N ARG A 617 -14.60 13.53 -25.23
CA ARG A 617 -15.24 12.92 -26.41
C ARG A 617 -16.71 12.64 -26.13
N LYS A 618 -17.59 13.24 -26.93
CA LYS A 618 -19.05 13.09 -26.83
C LYS A 618 -19.50 11.61 -26.95
N ASP A 619 -18.68 10.76 -27.56
CA ASP A 619 -19.00 9.36 -27.84
C ASP A 619 -18.48 8.36 -26.78
N PHE A 620 -17.81 8.84 -25.72
CA PHE A 620 -17.29 7.95 -24.68
C PHE A 620 -18.42 7.23 -23.92
N ALA A 621 -19.46 7.97 -23.56
CA ALA A 621 -20.63 7.45 -22.85
C ALA A 621 -21.37 6.37 -23.66
N SER A 622 -21.61 6.62 -24.95
CA SER A 622 -22.29 5.67 -25.83
C SER A 622 -21.48 4.39 -26.11
N THR A 623 -20.14 4.47 -25.99
CA THR A 623 -19.26 3.30 -26.10
C THR A 623 -19.27 2.46 -24.81
N LEU A 624 -19.40 3.13 -23.66
CA LEU A 624 -19.36 2.50 -22.33
C LEU A 624 -20.69 1.81 -21.97
N PHE A 625 -21.83 2.46 -22.22
CA PHE A 625 -23.16 1.95 -21.88
C PHE A 625 -23.87 1.38 -23.12
N GLN A 626 -23.56 0.14 -23.46
CA GLN A 626 -24.04 -0.51 -24.69
C GLN A 626 -25.49 -1.06 -24.58
N SER A 627 -26.01 -1.24 -23.37
CA SER A 627 -27.27 -1.95 -23.08
C SER A 627 -28.54 -1.12 -23.19
N GLY A 628 -28.47 0.15 -23.62
CA GLY A 628 -29.66 1.01 -23.75
C GLY A 628 -30.20 1.57 -22.42
N THR A 629 -29.52 1.35 -21.31
CA THR A 629 -29.80 2.00 -20.02
C THR A 629 -29.30 3.44 -20.02
N HIS A 630 -30.20 4.41 -19.83
CA HIS A 630 -29.89 5.85 -19.86
C HIS A 630 -29.66 6.43 -18.46
N HIS A 631 -28.61 5.97 -17.78
CA HIS A 631 -28.21 6.55 -16.49
C HIS A 631 -27.53 7.93 -16.67
N PRO A 632 -27.70 8.86 -15.71
CA PRO A 632 -27.05 10.16 -15.73
C PRO A 632 -25.54 10.02 -15.45
N LEU A 633 -24.74 10.92 -16.03
CA LEU A 633 -23.28 10.91 -15.98
C LEU A 633 -22.74 12.23 -15.44
N VAL A 634 -21.69 12.16 -14.61
CA VAL A 634 -20.98 13.35 -14.12
C VAL A 634 -19.55 13.37 -14.63
N PHE A 635 -19.15 14.51 -15.20
CA PHE A 635 -17.79 14.79 -15.60
C PHE A 635 -17.24 15.97 -14.81
N LEU A 636 -16.14 15.74 -14.09
CA LEU A 636 -15.48 16.74 -13.27
C LEU A 636 -14.08 17.03 -13.82
N THR A 637 -13.82 18.27 -14.19
CA THR A 637 -12.46 18.75 -14.48
C THR A 637 -11.90 19.45 -13.24
N MET A 638 -10.73 19.02 -12.77
CA MET A 638 -10.04 19.63 -11.63
C MET A 638 -8.71 20.25 -12.08
N GLN A 639 -8.55 21.55 -11.84
CA GLN A 639 -7.30 22.27 -12.07
C GLN A 639 -6.69 22.72 -10.74
N LEU A 640 -5.91 21.83 -10.13
CA LEU A 640 -5.34 22.02 -8.78
C LEU A 640 -4.03 22.84 -8.76
N GLY A 641 -3.43 23.07 -9.94
CA GLY A 641 -2.14 23.75 -10.07
C GLY A 641 -2.26 25.27 -10.06
N MET A 642 -2.35 25.88 -8.88
CA MET A 642 -2.19 27.33 -8.75
C MET A 642 -0.73 27.73 -8.51
N LYS A 643 -0.24 28.68 -9.30
CA LYS A 643 0.82 29.59 -8.83
C LYS A 643 0.16 30.47 -7.77
N LEU A 644 0.49 30.28 -6.50
CA LEU A 644 0.21 31.32 -5.53
C LEU A 644 1.06 32.54 -5.91
N SER A 645 0.38 33.61 -6.30
CA SER A 645 0.98 34.93 -6.44
C SER A 645 1.74 35.26 -5.15
N GLU A 646 3.05 35.50 -5.27
CA GLU A 646 3.81 36.12 -4.20
C GLU A 646 3.24 37.52 -4.00
N ALA A 647 2.62 37.77 -2.83
CA ALA A 647 2.33 39.12 -2.41
C ALA A 647 3.66 39.89 -2.35
N LYS A 648 3.81 40.93 -3.19
CA LYS A 648 4.95 41.83 -3.08
C LYS A 648 4.96 42.46 -1.67
N PRO A 649 6.14 42.67 -1.06
CA PRO A 649 6.23 43.36 0.22
C PRO A 649 5.61 44.75 0.08
N LEU A 650 4.70 45.09 0.99
CA LEU A 650 4.28 46.48 1.23
C LEU A 650 5.53 47.31 1.48
N GLN A 651 5.91 48.16 0.52
CA GLN A 651 6.83 49.25 0.79
C GLN A 651 6.07 50.31 1.59
N GLU A 652 6.48 50.47 2.85
CA GLU A 652 6.12 51.60 3.69
C GLU A 652 6.37 52.89 2.92
N THR A 653 5.28 53.59 2.57
CA THR A 653 5.38 54.92 1.99
C THR A 653 5.67 55.89 3.12
N THR A 654 6.90 56.36 3.18
CA THR A 654 7.34 57.46 4.05
C THR A 654 6.43 58.66 3.83
N ALA A 655 5.87 59.17 4.92
CA ALA A 655 5.02 60.35 4.93
C ALA A 655 5.69 61.54 4.23
N GLN A 656 5.04 62.09 3.21
CA GLN A 656 5.21 63.47 2.80
C GLN A 656 3.84 64.16 2.76
N THR A 657 3.79 65.19 3.59
CA THR A 657 2.70 66.11 3.86
C THR A 657 2.30 66.87 2.60
N ALA A 658 1.03 66.77 2.19
CA ALA A 658 0.38 67.79 1.38
C ALA A 658 -1.11 67.86 1.74
N ILE A 659 -1.47 69.00 2.33
CA ILE A 659 -2.83 69.44 2.66
C ILE A 659 -3.54 69.82 1.35
N HIS A 660 -4.76 69.33 1.10
CA HIS A 660 -5.90 70.14 0.61
C HIS A 660 -7.21 69.32 0.44
N GLN A 661 -8.17 69.65 1.31
CA GLN A 661 -9.60 69.95 1.09
C GLN A 661 -10.45 69.13 0.07
N GLY A 662 -11.36 68.30 0.62
CA GLY A 662 -12.82 68.41 0.47
C GLY A 662 -13.52 67.87 -0.79
N ARG A 663 -14.38 66.84 -0.64
CA ARG A 663 -15.86 66.91 -0.83
C ARG A 663 -16.52 65.52 -0.78
N ASP A 664 -17.78 65.57 -0.36
CA ASP A 664 -18.75 64.50 -0.12
C ASP A 664 -19.11 63.60 -1.32
N SER A 665 -19.78 62.48 -0.99
CA SER A 665 -20.95 61.81 -1.66
C SER A 665 -20.67 60.32 -1.93
N GLN A 666 -21.25 59.41 -1.15
CA GLN A 666 -22.51 58.66 -1.38
C GLN A 666 -22.41 57.46 -2.36
N ASN A 667 -22.86 56.30 -1.85
CA ASN A 667 -23.55 55.18 -2.49
C ASN A 667 -22.94 54.48 -3.74
N ASP A 668 -22.65 53.18 -3.65
CA ASP A 668 -23.61 52.13 -4.06
C ASP A 668 -23.03 50.70 -3.92
N SER A 669 -23.95 49.77 -3.70
CA SER A 669 -23.82 48.32 -3.61
C SER A 669 -23.07 47.69 -4.79
N LYS A 670 -22.19 46.72 -4.52
CA LYS A 670 -21.64 45.82 -5.52
C LYS A 670 -22.19 44.41 -5.32
N ASP A 671 -23.14 44.07 -6.17
CA ASP A 671 -23.55 42.71 -6.49
C ASP A 671 -22.37 41.91 -7.05
N ALA A 672 -22.33 40.62 -6.71
CA ALA A 672 -21.35 39.66 -7.19
C ALA A 672 -21.69 39.26 -8.63
N ASN A 673 -20.85 39.65 -9.59
CA ASN A 673 -21.03 39.27 -10.99
C ASN A 673 -20.54 37.85 -11.23
N ILE A 674 -21.42 37.02 -11.79
CA ILE A 674 -21.12 35.79 -12.52
C ILE A 674 -20.46 36.21 -13.84
N THR A 675 -19.23 35.77 -14.11
CA THR A 675 -18.51 36.11 -15.34
C THR A 675 -18.93 35.17 -16.49
N PRO A 676 -19.50 35.67 -17.60
CA PRO A 676 -19.77 34.86 -18.78
C PRO A 676 -18.44 34.56 -19.51
N ALA A 677 -18.23 33.31 -19.91
CA ALA A 677 -17.08 32.95 -20.73
C ALA A 677 -17.18 33.62 -22.12
N ALA A 678 -16.24 34.50 -22.44
CA ALA A 678 -16.19 35.19 -23.73
C ALA A 678 -15.81 34.23 -24.88
N GLY A 679 -16.73 34.09 -25.83
CA GLY A 679 -16.46 34.01 -27.28
C GLY A 679 -15.57 32.88 -27.80
N GLY A 680 -16.15 31.70 -28.00
CA GLY A 680 -15.68 30.69 -28.97
C GLY A 680 -16.83 30.30 -29.89
N GLY A 681 -16.68 30.52 -31.20
CA GLY A 681 -17.75 30.48 -32.20
C GLY A 681 -18.68 29.26 -32.11
N SER A 682 -19.98 29.52 -32.27
CA SER A 682 -21.02 28.49 -32.30
C SER A 682 -20.89 27.63 -33.57
N LEU A 683 -20.80 26.32 -33.37
CA LEU A 683 -21.18 25.33 -34.37
C LEU A 683 -22.41 24.60 -33.82
N PRO A 684 -23.40 24.28 -34.68
CA PRO A 684 -24.70 23.82 -34.24
C PRO A 684 -24.60 22.50 -33.45
N LEU A 685 -25.11 22.51 -32.21
CA LEU A 685 -25.22 21.36 -31.32
C LEU A 685 -26.12 20.29 -31.94
N SER A 686 -25.53 19.23 -32.48
CA SER A 686 -26.26 18.02 -32.89
C SER A 686 -26.64 17.19 -31.65
N ARG A 687 -27.94 16.99 -31.44
CA ARG A 687 -28.61 16.17 -30.40
C ARG A 687 -28.28 14.67 -30.53
N THR A 688 -27.09 14.22 -30.16
CA THR A 688 -26.66 12.82 -30.43
C THR A 688 -26.24 12.00 -29.21
N SER A 689 -26.35 12.53 -27.99
CA SER A 689 -26.15 11.76 -26.75
C SER A 689 -27.50 11.54 -26.05
N ASN A 690 -27.95 10.29 -25.92
CA ASN A 690 -29.17 9.94 -25.16
C ASN A 690 -28.94 9.93 -23.63
N HIS A 691 -27.76 10.29 -23.13
CA HIS A 691 -27.47 10.35 -21.69
C HIS A 691 -27.46 11.79 -21.18
N ASN A 692 -28.11 12.02 -20.04
CA ASN A 692 -28.01 13.28 -19.30
C ASN A 692 -26.58 13.41 -18.74
N ARG A 693 -25.85 14.40 -19.23
CA ARG A 693 -24.43 14.63 -18.93
C ARG A 693 -24.27 15.94 -18.14
N TYR A 694 -23.71 15.87 -16.95
CA TYR A 694 -23.42 17.04 -16.11
C TYR A 694 -21.92 17.34 -16.11
N ASP A 695 -21.54 18.52 -16.60
CA ASP A 695 -20.15 18.95 -16.71
C ASP A 695 -19.83 20.02 -15.66
N ILE A 696 -18.83 19.73 -14.82
CA ILE A 696 -18.36 20.62 -13.74
C ILE A 696 -16.86 20.86 -13.93
N SER A 697 -16.43 22.11 -13.80
CA SER A 697 -15.01 22.49 -13.90
C SER A 697 -14.60 23.31 -12.68
N ALA A 698 -13.71 22.77 -11.86
CA ALA A 698 -13.21 23.41 -10.65
C ALA A 698 -11.76 23.89 -10.82
N ILE A 699 -11.55 25.19 -10.67
CA ILE A 699 -10.26 25.86 -10.83
C ILE A 699 -9.78 26.38 -9.47
N GLY A 700 -8.62 25.90 -9.03
CA GLY A 700 -8.02 26.25 -7.75
C GLY A 700 -7.87 25.05 -6.83
N CYS A 701 -7.12 25.24 -5.74
CA CYS A 701 -6.98 24.25 -4.65
C CYS A 701 -6.92 25.01 -3.32
N SER A 702 -8.08 25.50 -2.87
CA SER A 702 -8.23 26.31 -1.67
C SER A 702 -9.50 25.96 -0.91
N SER A 703 -9.62 26.50 0.30
CA SER A 703 -10.83 26.45 1.14
C SER A 703 -12.06 27.07 0.48
N ARG A 704 -11.89 27.89 -0.56
CA ARG A 704 -13.01 28.48 -1.34
C ARG A 704 -13.60 27.51 -2.36
N ILE A 705 -12.82 26.52 -2.79
CA ILE A 705 -13.24 25.54 -3.79
C ILE A 705 -13.58 24.22 -3.13
N TYR A 706 -12.68 23.69 -2.29
CA TYR A 706 -12.84 22.38 -1.67
C TYR A 706 -12.95 22.50 -0.16
N ARG A 707 -13.95 21.82 0.41
CA ARG A 707 -14.23 21.84 1.86
C ARG A 707 -13.10 21.27 2.70
N ALA A 708 -12.42 20.25 2.16
CA ALA A 708 -11.32 19.57 2.85
C ALA A 708 -10.03 20.40 2.93
N VAL A 709 -9.89 21.47 2.14
CA VAL A 709 -8.70 22.32 2.15
C VAL A 709 -8.86 23.39 3.21
N LYS A 710 -7.98 23.40 4.21
CA LYS A 710 -7.95 24.42 5.25
C LYS A 710 -6.82 25.40 5.02
N ASP A 711 -6.98 26.63 5.53
CA ASP A 711 -5.95 27.67 5.41
C ASP A 711 -4.65 27.31 6.15
N GLU A 712 -4.76 26.56 7.25
CA GLU A 712 -3.62 26.04 8.03
C GLU A 712 -2.77 25.03 7.24
N ASP A 713 -3.39 24.25 6.35
CA ASP A 713 -2.73 23.18 5.60
C ASP A 713 -2.13 23.64 4.26
N LYS A 714 -2.20 24.94 3.96
CA LYS A 714 -1.71 25.51 2.68
C LYS A 714 -0.28 25.10 2.36
N VAL A 715 0.59 25.03 3.36
CA VAL A 715 2.00 24.61 3.17
C VAL A 715 2.09 23.14 2.77
N HIS A 716 1.28 22.27 3.38
CA HIS A 716 1.24 20.85 3.07
C HIS A 716 0.66 20.59 1.68
N TRP A 717 -0.43 21.26 1.30
CA TRP A 717 -1.00 21.18 -0.05
C TRP A 717 -0.01 21.66 -1.12
N ARG A 718 0.72 22.76 -0.86
CA ARG A 718 1.79 23.21 -1.76
C ARG A 718 2.86 22.16 -1.94
N HIS A 719 3.28 21.49 -0.86
CA HIS A 719 4.28 20.43 -0.94
C HIS A 719 3.77 19.23 -1.75
N ILE A 720 2.53 18.80 -1.54
CA ILE A 720 1.89 17.71 -2.28
C ILE A 720 1.77 18.04 -3.78
N LEU A 721 1.45 19.29 -4.11
CA LEU A 721 1.26 19.77 -5.49
C LEU A 721 2.56 20.20 -6.18
N ALA A 722 3.68 20.34 -5.43
CA ALA A 722 4.95 20.76 -5.99
C ALA A 722 5.51 19.66 -6.91
N SER A 723 5.59 19.95 -8.21
CA SER A 723 6.53 19.24 -9.09
C SER A 723 7.92 19.75 -8.75
N GLN A 724 8.83 18.93 -8.21
CA GLN A 724 10.22 19.35 -7.95
C GLN A 724 10.85 19.87 -9.25
N LYS A 725 10.83 21.19 -9.45
CA LYS A 725 11.48 21.86 -10.57
C LYS A 725 12.74 22.53 -10.01
N LEU A 726 13.77 22.60 -10.83
CA LEU A 726 15.05 23.26 -10.54
C LEU A 726 14.89 24.65 -9.87
N ASN A 727 13.83 25.37 -10.22
CA ASN A 727 13.51 26.70 -9.69
C ASN A 727 13.09 26.67 -8.20
N ASP A 728 12.47 25.58 -7.75
CA ASP A 728 11.96 25.42 -6.38
C ASP A 728 13.08 25.06 -5.40
N GLU A 729 14.15 24.43 -5.90
CA GLU A 729 15.36 24.05 -5.15
C GLU A 729 16.46 25.12 -5.17
N HIS A 730 16.32 26.17 -6.00
CA HIS A 730 17.35 27.22 -6.06
C HIS A 730 17.41 27.99 -4.72
N PRO A 731 18.54 27.94 -4.00
CA PRO A 731 18.62 28.42 -2.62
C PRO A 731 18.53 29.95 -2.50
N PHE A 732 18.81 30.68 -3.58
CA PHE A 732 18.72 32.13 -3.63
C PHE A 732 17.41 32.58 -4.29
N LYS A 733 16.44 33.02 -3.48
CA LYS A 733 15.11 33.49 -3.92
C LYS A 733 15.00 35.02 -4.03
N GLY A 734 16.12 35.74 -3.94
CA GLY A 734 16.13 37.20 -4.08
C GLY A 734 15.78 37.65 -5.52
N PRO A 735 15.30 38.90 -5.70
CA PRO A 735 14.98 39.43 -7.03
C PRO A 735 16.18 39.33 -7.98
N GLY A 736 15.97 38.79 -9.18
CA GLY A 736 17.00 38.67 -10.23
C GLY A 736 17.87 37.41 -10.18
N HIS A 737 17.90 36.65 -9.08
CA HIS A 737 18.69 35.40 -9.01
C HIS A 737 18.15 34.31 -9.94
N LEU A 738 16.82 34.19 -10.02
CA LEU A 738 16.18 33.22 -10.92
C LEU A 738 16.38 33.62 -12.39
N ASP A 739 16.34 34.91 -12.71
CA ASP A 739 16.62 35.40 -14.06
C ASP A 739 18.05 35.10 -14.49
N LEU A 740 19.03 35.27 -13.59
CA LEU A 740 20.43 34.89 -13.83
C LEU A 740 20.60 33.37 -13.98
N LEU A 741 19.90 32.56 -13.18
CA LEU A 741 19.89 31.10 -13.35
C LEU A 741 19.32 30.73 -14.73
N LEU A 742 18.20 31.31 -15.13
CA LEU A 742 17.56 31.04 -16.43
C LEU A 742 18.40 31.54 -17.61
N GLN A 743 19.20 32.60 -17.44
CA GLN A 743 20.18 33.06 -18.45
C GLN A 743 21.28 32.02 -18.71
N SER A 744 21.59 31.16 -17.74
CA SER A 744 22.50 30.02 -17.95
C SER A 744 21.91 28.90 -18.81
N LYS A 745 20.61 29.02 -19.19
CA LYS A 745 19.85 28.08 -20.03
C LYS A 745 19.91 26.63 -19.51
N PRO A 746 19.54 26.37 -18.24
CA PRO A 746 19.43 25.00 -17.74
C PRO A 746 18.37 24.18 -18.49
N PHE A 747 17.41 24.86 -19.12
CA PHE A 747 16.48 24.33 -20.11
C PHE A 747 16.07 25.46 -21.07
N PHE A 748 15.61 25.11 -22.28
CA PHE A 748 15.15 26.07 -23.29
C PHE A 748 13.63 26.29 -23.19
N SER A 749 13.22 27.55 -23.21
CA SER A 749 11.82 28.00 -23.29
C SER A 749 11.71 29.20 -24.24
N ASN A 750 10.51 29.71 -24.49
CA ASN A 750 10.33 30.85 -25.40
C ASN A 750 11.09 32.12 -24.97
N SER A 751 11.34 32.31 -23.67
CA SER A 751 12.18 33.42 -23.16
C SER A 751 13.68 33.15 -23.31
N SER A 752 14.09 31.91 -23.56
CA SER A 752 15.50 31.52 -23.73
C SER A 752 16.08 31.92 -25.09
N PHE A 753 15.27 32.46 -26.00
CA PHE A 753 15.65 32.91 -27.35
C PHE A 753 15.91 34.42 -27.45
N GLY A 754 16.00 35.16 -26.34
CA GLY A 754 16.24 36.62 -26.37
C GLY A 754 17.56 37.07 -27.03
N TRP A 755 18.45 36.14 -27.38
CA TRP A 755 19.66 36.38 -28.19
C TRP A 755 19.39 36.29 -29.71
N GLY A 756 18.25 35.77 -30.13
CA GLY A 756 17.81 35.73 -31.51
C GLY A 756 16.86 36.87 -31.79
N GLY A 757 17.28 37.86 -32.58
CA GLY A 757 16.39 38.91 -33.07
C GLY A 757 15.54 38.39 -34.22
N ASN A 758 14.22 38.61 -34.17
CA ASN A 758 13.36 38.38 -35.33
C ASN A 758 13.36 39.62 -36.23
N LYS A 759 13.10 39.43 -37.53
CA LYS A 759 13.05 40.53 -38.52
C LYS A 759 12.09 41.66 -38.13
N ALA A 760 11.07 41.37 -37.31
CA ALA A 760 10.10 42.34 -36.81
C ALA A 760 10.64 43.24 -35.67
N ASP A 761 11.72 42.85 -35.00
CA ASP A 761 12.30 43.60 -33.87
C ASP A 761 13.26 44.72 -34.35
N ALA A 762 13.77 44.61 -35.59
CA ALA A 762 14.60 45.66 -36.20
C ALA A 762 13.80 46.92 -36.57
N ASP A 763 12.51 46.77 -36.88
CA ASP A 763 11.64 47.86 -37.33
C ASP A 763 10.96 48.63 -36.18
N ARG A 764 11.09 48.17 -34.93
CA ARG A 764 10.48 48.82 -33.74
C ARG A 764 11.40 49.82 -33.02
N MET A 765 12.60 50.10 -33.53
CA MET A 765 13.54 51.02 -32.88
C MET A 765 13.22 52.52 -33.09
N ILE A 766 12.07 52.87 -33.68
CA ILE A 766 11.63 54.25 -33.84
C ILE A 766 10.11 54.31 -33.60
N ILE A 767 9.70 54.62 -32.36
CA ILE A 767 8.55 55.49 -31.96
C ILE A 767 8.12 55.18 -30.52
N ASP A 768 8.15 56.25 -29.74
CA ASP A 768 7.48 56.60 -28.48
C ASP A 768 7.76 55.91 -27.12
N GLN A 769 8.16 56.79 -26.19
CA GLN A 769 8.02 56.66 -24.75
C GLN A 769 6.58 57.06 -24.38
N ASN A 770 5.72 56.09 -24.05
CA ASN A 770 4.72 56.14 -22.97
C ASN A 770 3.72 54.97 -23.10
N THR A 771 3.18 54.57 -21.94
CA THR A 771 2.02 53.67 -21.73
C THR A 771 2.20 52.18 -22.04
N LEU A 772 2.35 51.35 -20.99
CA LEU A 772 1.23 50.62 -20.34
C LEU A 772 1.76 49.70 -19.23
N GLU A 773 1.32 49.99 -18.01
CA GLU A 773 1.14 48.98 -16.96
C GLU A 773 0.19 47.91 -17.50
N SER A 774 0.60 46.64 -17.45
CA SER A 774 -0.32 45.51 -17.51
C SER A 774 -0.32 44.87 -16.13
N ASP A 775 -1.43 45.03 -15.42
CA ASP A 775 -1.72 44.26 -14.21
C ASP A 775 -1.60 42.75 -14.51
N PRO A 776 -1.02 41.95 -13.61
CA PRO A 776 -1.12 40.50 -13.72
C PRO A 776 -2.58 40.09 -13.60
N GLU A 777 -3.12 39.40 -14.63
CA GLU A 777 -4.41 38.71 -14.56
C GLU A 777 -4.43 37.84 -13.29
N MET A 778 -5.28 38.20 -12.34
CA MET A 778 -5.68 37.28 -11.28
C MET A 778 -6.40 36.12 -11.95
N VAL A 779 -5.82 34.92 -11.92
CA VAL A 779 -6.58 33.71 -12.23
C VAL A 779 -7.56 33.53 -11.08
N GLU A 780 -8.82 33.88 -11.34
CA GLU A 780 -9.90 33.80 -10.36
C GLU A 780 -10.18 32.32 -10.04
N GLU A 781 -10.16 31.97 -8.75
CA GLU A 781 -10.62 30.64 -8.29
C GLU A 781 -12.13 30.55 -8.49
N THR A 782 -12.60 29.55 -9.23
CA THR A 782 -14.01 29.45 -9.62
C THR A 782 -14.42 28.01 -9.90
N VAL A 783 -15.72 27.73 -9.74
CA VAL A 783 -16.36 26.50 -10.23
C VAL A 783 -17.32 26.88 -11.35
N ALA A 784 -17.05 26.40 -12.57
CA ALA A 784 -17.91 26.57 -13.73
C ALA A 784 -18.78 25.33 -13.94
N ILE A 785 -20.04 25.55 -14.31
CA ILE A 785 -21.05 24.51 -14.51
C ILE A 785 -21.55 24.61 -15.96
N GLY A 786 -21.47 23.52 -16.71
CA GLY A 786 -22.00 23.46 -18.07
C GLY A 786 -23.52 23.36 -18.05
N GLY A 787 -24.23 24.36 -18.60
CA GLY A 787 -25.70 24.32 -18.76
C GLY A 787 -26.44 25.63 -18.49
N VAL A 788 -25.81 26.65 -17.89
CA VAL A 788 -26.48 27.93 -17.60
C VAL A 788 -26.51 28.80 -18.86
N TRP A 789 -27.68 28.90 -19.49
CA TRP A 789 -28.02 29.94 -20.47
C TRP A 789 -29.09 30.82 -19.82
N ASP A 790 -28.73 32.03 -19.38
CA ASP A 790 -29.70 33.07 -19.09
C ASP A 790 -30.04 33.77 -20.41
N ASP A 791 -31.13 33.34 -21.04
CA ASP A 791 -31.79 34.07 -22.13
C ASP A 791 -32.58 35.25 -21.53
N GLU A 792 -31.91 36.35 -21.16
CA GLU A 792 -32.58 37.64 -21.05
C GLU A 792 -31.74 38.75 -21.70
N GLY A 793 -32.12 39.10 -22.93
CA GLY A 793 -31.55 40.19 -23.72
C GLY A 793 -32.56 40.69 -24.74
N ILE A 794 -33.48 41.52 -24.25
CA ILE A 794 -34.51 42.26 -24.99
C ILE A 794 -33.92 42.96 -26.21
N LEU A 795 -34.42 42.65 -27.41
CA LEU A 795 -34.22 43.48 -28.60
C LEU A 795 -35.39 44.45 -28.74
N SER A 796 -35.14 45.71 -28.39
CA SER A 796 -35.86 46.85 -28.95
C SER A 796 -35.08 47.36 -30.16
N GLU A 797 -35.63 47.24 -31.35
CA GLU A 797 -35.21 48.03 -32.51
C GLU A 797 -36.45 48.69 -33.12
N ASP A 798 -36.50 50.02 -32.96
CA ASP A 798 -37.35 50.92 -33.72
C ASP A 798 -36.77 51.15 -35.12
N ASP A 799 -37.71 51.42 -36.03
CA ASP A 799 -37.60 52.19 -37.26
C ASP A 799 -36.86 51.62 -38.49
N THR A 800 -37.65 51.27 -39.50
CA THR A 800 -37.71 52.06 -40.75
C THR A 800 -38.95 51.74 -41.59
N PHE A 801 -39.77 52.77 -41.86
CA PHE A 801 -40.79 52.86 -42.93
C PHE A 801 -40.12 52.83 -44.33
N PRO A 802 -40.86 52.64 -45.46
CA PRO A 802 -42.32 52.63 -45.63
C PRO A 802 -42.96 51.32 -46.12
#